data_AF-A0A3B9VJR2-F1
#
_entry.id   AF-A0A3B9VJR2-F1
#
_cell.length_a   1.000
_cell.length_b   1.000
_cell.length_c   1.000
_cell.angle_alpha   90.00
_cell.angle_beta   90.00
_cell.angle_gamma   90.00
#
_symmetry.space_group_name_H-M   'P 1'
#
loop_
_entity.id
_entity.type
_entity.pdbx_description
1 polymer ?
#
loop_
_entity_poly.entity_id
_entity_poly.type
_entity_poly.pdbx_seq_one_letter_code
_entity_poly.pdbx_strand_id
1 'polypeptide(L)'
;MPSKLYGLSSDKIKQLAASYMQDNTSVEQHWQDFFADMDIDDILEVKNIEITEIPNLKKETRVFADFELENIHALKQDEIDFIDQIIEDFAIDKEHKLASLKQLKRACMFEEFLAKKFIGVKRFSVEGLESTLVLLEKVKQMSLANSVEQINLAMAHRGRLNVLTNYMGKPYHKVIAGFLGADEFNGKIEGDVKYHLGYNAEFVQNNQKLNIKLFNNPSHLEAVNAVALGHSFAKQELSGKNAVLPIIMHGDSAFAGQGSVSETLNLAYINGYNVGGTIHIIQNNKIGFTAKADEATSIYCTNFAKSLDAFIIHVNAEDIEAVLKAGQLAFLYRQKFNKDVFIDLIGFRKYGHNEGDDPEFTNPLMYQDIKKKQSIYKQYKAELIEQGLISHQECKALEETQQDLLNQEYKLAEKQIEEICCSKYILTSEDEKIETDNFQANTTEHLLDKVANAMTLPFTNFSVNKKLEKLLVKRRQSLNESFEDGIDWGMAENLAYASLVNEGISVRFSGQDSKRGTFSHRHLALIDQNNENELILWNKLAKNSAKISVYNSPVSEYAVLGFEYGYNLAKIESGKDNLTIWEAQFGDFANGAQIMFDQFIFSAEQKWNEKNNLTVLLPHGFEGQGPEHSSARIERFLTLAAQNNMRIVNPSSADQVFHLLRNQASAKKPLVMFSPKSLLRRKEANAKVSDFLDGEFKTIKDENTSKRARQVIFCSGKIYHDLMAEKQDLKDLSTAIVAIEQLYPLPIDQLKQIIEKYKTADFKWVQEEPRNAGCFMFMQDAFLTNFNIHLEYIGMQSKASPAVGNLQLHKKQHNFILKKAFK
;
A
#
# COMPACT_ATOMS: atom_id res chain seq x y z
N MET A 1 29.76 25.07 6.70
CA MET A 1 28.35 24.60 6.72
C MET A 1 27.53 25.45 5.76
N PRO A 2 26.58 24.90 4.98
CA PRO A 2 25.95 25.63 3.89
C PRO A 2 25.07 26.75 4.45
N SER A 3 25.45 28.00 4.21
CA SER A 3 24.75 29.16 4.77
C SER A 3 23.29 29.22 4.44
N LYS A 4 22.89 28.83 3.23
CA LYS A 4 21.48 28.88 2.82
C LYS A 4 20.63 27.85 3.57
N LEU A 5 21.15 26.69 3.95
CA LEU A 5 20.40 25.66 4.70
C LEU A 5 20.05 26.07 6.14
N TYR A 6 20.76 27.06 6.69
CA TYR A 6 20.54 27.65 8.03
C TYR A 6 20.17 29.15 7.99
N GLY A 7 19.76 29.69 6.84
CA GLY A 7 19.24 31.07 6.73
C GLY A 7 20.28 32.20 6.71
N LEU A 8 21.53 31.90 6.34
CA LEU A 8 22.60 32.87 6.11
C LEU A 8 22.78 33.10 4.59
N SER A 9 22.94 34.35 4.14
CA SER A 9 23.24 34.65 2.73
C SER A 9 24.69 34.31 2.38
N SER A 10 25.01 34.13 1.09
CA SER A 10 26.38 34.03 0.59
C SER A 10 27.23 35.23 1.05
N ASP A 11 26.64 36.43 1.06
CA ASP A 11 27.27 37.65 1.57
C ASP A 11 27.57 37.57 3.06
N LYS A 12 26.74 36.87 3.84
CA LYS A 12 26.97 36.70 5.28
C LYS A 12 28.06 35.69 5.58
N ILE A 13 28.24 34.63 4.77
CA ILE A 13 29.47 33.82 4.83
C ILE A 13 30.66 34.68 4.49
N LYS A 14 30.62 35.43 3.39
CA LYS A 14 31.75 36.29 2.99
C LYS A 14 32.10 37.30 4.07
N GLN A 15 31.11 37.85 4.77
CA GLN A 15 31.32 38.72 5.94
C GLN A 15 31.90 37.97 7.13
N LEU A 16 31.42 36.76 7.46
CA LEU A 16 31.97 35.94 8.53
C LEU A 16 33.41 35.49 8.21
N ALA A 17 33.68 35.12 6.97
CA ALA A 17 35.01 34.78 6.48
C ALA A 17 35.94 36.00 6.53
N ALA A 18 35.48 37.16 6.09
CA ALA A 18 36.24 38.41 6.19
C ALA A 18 36.48 38.81 7.65
N SER A 19 35.51 38.57 8.54
CA SER A 19 35.65 38.83 9.98
C SER A 19 36.64 37.86 10.62
N TYR A 20 36.56 36.58 10.29
CA TYR A 20 37.52 35.55 10.72
C TYR A 20 38.95 35.85 10.23
N MET A 21 39.10 36.29 8.98
CA MET A 21 40.40 36.71 8.41
C MET A 21 40.98 37.95 9.11
N GLN A 22 40.13 38.82 9.65
CA GLN A 22 40.58 39.98 10.44
C GLN A 22 40.92 39.60 11.87
N ASP A 23 40.09 38.77 12.50
CA ASP A 23 40.25 38.27 13.86
C ASP A 23 39.51 36.93 13.97
N ASN A 24 40.26 35.84 14.16
CA ASN A 24 39.68 34.51 14.24
C ASN A 24 38.70 34.37 15.43
N THR A 25 38.84 35.16 16.49
CA THR A 25 37.95 35.12 17.66
C THR A 25 36.64 35.89 17.46
N SER A 26 36.53 36.66 16.37
CA SER A 26 35.37 37.51 16.08
C SER A 26 34.13 36.76 15.57
N VAL A 27 34.29 35.48 15.24
CA VAL A 27 33.20 34.59 14.80
C VAL A 27 33.03 33.45 15.80
N GLU A 28 31.83 32.89 15.88
CA GLU A 28 31.54 31.77 16.81
C GLU A 28 32.44 30.56 16.53
N GLN A 29 32.75 29.76 17.57
CA GLN A 29 33.75 28.68 17.50
C GLN A 29 33.57 27.75 16.30
N HIS A 30 32.33 27.39 15.95
CA HIS A 30 32.06 26.52 14.81
C HIS A 30 32.42 27.13 13.44
N TRP A 31 32.45 28.46 13.32
CA TRP A 31 32.98 29.17 12.14
C TRP A 31 34.50 29.26 12.16
N GLN A 32 35.10 29.35 13.35
CA GLN A 32 36.55 29.33 13.49
C GLN A 32 37.11 27.99 13.00
N ASP A 33 36.51 26.91 13.49
CA ASP A 33 36.86 25.54 13.11
C ASP A 33 36.63 25.32 11.60
N PHE A 34 35.59 25.95 11.02
CA PHE A 34 35.28 25.86 9.59
C PHE A 34 36.32 26.56 8.69
N PHE A 35 36.76 27.77 9.03
CA PHE A 35 37.69 28.53 8.21
C PHE A 35 39.16 28.16 8.45
N ALA A 36 39.48 27.43 9.52
CA ALA A 36 40.84 27.00 9.83
C ALA A 36 41.44 26.02 8.80
N ASP A 37 40.59 25.26 8.10
CA ASP A 37 40.99 24.18 7.19
C ASP A 37 40.80 24.52 5.70
N MET A 38 40.53 25.79 5.36
CA MET A 38 40.29 26.24 3.98
C MET A 38 41.46 27.05 3.42
N ASP A 39 41.75 26.88 2.13
CA ASP A 39 42.73 27.73 1.44
C ASP A 39 42.15 29.14 1.19
N ILE A 40 42.99 30.17 1.28
CA ILE A 40 42.57 31.58 1.28
C ILE A 40 41.90 31.96 -0.05
N ASP A 41 42.36 31.37 -1.15
CA ASP A 41 41.81 31.60 -2.49
C ASP A 41 40.42 30.95 -2.65
N ASP A 42 40.18 29.79 -2.04
CA ASP A 42 38.87 29.10 -2.02
C ASP A 42 37.81 29.82 -1.19
N ILE A 43 38.25 30.56 -0.15
CA ILE A 43 37.38 31.40 0.67
C ILE A 43 36.89 32.63 -0.11
N LEU A 44 37.72 33.16 -1.02
CA LEU A 44 37.46 34.39 -1.77
C LEU A 44 36.76 34.13 -3.12
N GLU A 45 37.02 33.01 -3.79
CA GLU A 45 36.33 32.56 -5.00
C GLU A 45 35.12 31.65 -4.70
N VAL A 46 34.09 32.19 -4.05
CA VAL A 46 32.83 31.46 -3.80
C VAL A 46 32.10 31.21 -5.12
N LYS A 47 32.50 30.18 -5.87
CA LYS A 47 31.73 29.62 -7.00
C LYS A 47 31.44 28.13 -6.83
N ASN A 48 32.36 27.34 -6.30
CA ASN A 48 32.15 25.92 -5.95
C ASN A 48 33.18 25.53 -4.88
N ILE A 49 32.76 25.18 -3.65
CA ILE A 49 33.69 24.77 -2.59
C ILE A 49 33.55 23.24 -2.44
N GLU A 50 34.51 22.49 -2.98
CA GLU A 50 34.64 21.05 -2.72
C GLU A 50 35.21 20.87 -1.31
N ILE A 51 34.34 20.83 -0.30
CA ILE A 51 34.75 20.53 1.07
C ILE A 51 34.99 19.03 1.20
N THR A 52 36.23 18.58 1.01
CA THR A 52 36.58 17.15 1.13
C THR A 52 37.13 16.75 2.49
N GLU A 53 37.62 17.68 3.34
CA GLU A 53 38.18 17.33 4.65
C GLU A 53 37.92 18.43 5.70
N ILE A 54 36.81 18.31 6.46
CA ILE A 54 36.63 19.00 7.75
C ILE A 54 36.79 17.96 8.87
N PRO A 55 37.64 18.16 9.90
CA PRO A 55 37.66 17.32 11.08
C PRO A 55 36.35 17.54 11.87
N ASN A 56 35.38 16.64 11.65
CA ASN A 56 34.09 16.41 12.35
C ASN A 56 32.88 16.30 11.39
N LEU A 57 33.02 16.65 10.11
CA LEU A 57 32.13 16.14 9.05
C LEU A 57 32.83 14.95 8.39
N LYS A 58 32.25 13.76 8.50
CA LYS A 58 32.78 12.57 7.82
C LYS A 58 32.86 12.84 6.30
N LYS A 59 33.68 12.09 5.57
CA LYS A 59 33.94 12.12 4.11
C LYS A 59 32.71 11.92 3.20
N GLU A 60 31.52 12.33 3.62
CA GLU A 60 30.22 11.83 3.18
C GLU A 60 29.35 12.88 2.46
N THR A 61 29.77 14.15 2.41
CA THR A 61 28.94 15.30 1.98
C THR A 61 29.68 16.20 0.99
N ARG A 62 29.06 16.58 -0.14
CA ARG A 62 29.52 17.70 -0.99
C ARG A 62 28.55 18.88 -0.86
N VAL A 63 29.09 20.08 -0.68
CA VAL A 63 28.29 21.31 -0.51
C VAL A 63 28.42 22.16 -1.76
N PHE A 64 27.32 22.39 -2.46
CA PHE A 64 27.24 23.36 -3.56
C PHE A 64 26.65 24.68 -3.04
N ALA A 65 26.83 25.78 -3.78
CA ALA A 65 26.28 27.09 -3.42
C ALA A 65 24.74 27.10 -3.26
N ASP A 66 24.06 26.11 -3.87
CA ASP A 66 22.60 26.03 -3.96
C ASP A 66 21.98 24.87 -3.15
N PHE A 67 22.71 23.77 -2.91
CA PHE A 67 22.21 22.59 -2.20
C PHE A 67 23.35 21.80 -1.54
N GLU A 68 23.01 21.06 -0.48
CA GLU A 68 23.92 20.08 0.14
C GLU A 68 23.57 18.69 -0.39
N LEU A 69 24.58 17.98 -0.88
CA LEU A 69 24.44 16.61 -1.35
C LEU A 69 25.07 15.67 -0.32
N GLU A 70 24.29 14.69 0.12
CA GLU A 70 24.69 13.74 1.13
C GLU A 70 24.79 12.32 0.54
N ASN A 71 25.68 11.52 1.12
CA ASN A 71 25.94 10.12 0.79
C ASN A 71 26.62 9.89 -0.57
N ILE A 72 27.29 10.91 -1.11
CA ILE A 72 27.96 10.84 -2.43
C ILE A 72 29.04 9.75 -2.48
N HIS A 73 29.75 9.54 -1.38
CA HIS A 73 30.77 8.50 -1.24
C HIS A 73 30.25 7.07 -1.44
N ALA A 74 28.94 6.84 -1.28
CA ALA A 74 28.29 5.55 -1.53
C ALA A 74 27.89 5.36 -3.02
N LEU A 75 27.98 6.43 -3.83
CA LEU A 75 27.66 6.41 -5.25
C LEU A 75 28.85 5.92 -6.08
N LYS A 76 28.56 5.33 -7.24
CA LYS A 76 29.59 4.95 -8.21
C LYS A 76 30.16 6.17 -8.93
N GLN A 77 31.37 6.08 -9.46
CA GLN A 77 32.02 7.19 -10.16
C GLN A 77 31.20 7.74 -11.33
N ASP A 78 30.55 6.88 -12.11
CA ASP A 78 29.69 7.29 -13.23
C ASP A 78 28.42 8.03 -12.79
N GLU A 79 27.96 7.78 -11.57
CA GLU A 79 26.88 8.52 -10.92
C GLU A 79 27.36 9.90 -10.48
N ILE A 80 28.56 9.98 -9.89
CA ILE A 80 29.19 11.24 -9.47
C ILE A 80 29.46 12.15 -10.66
N ASP A 81 30.13 11.64 -11.71
CA ASP A 81 30.45 12.40 -12.92
C ASP A 81 29.18 12.94 -13.59
N PHE A 82 28.09 12.16 -13.55
CA PHE A 82 26.80 12.60 -14.06
C PHE A 82 26.19 13.72 -13.22
N ILE A 83 26.24 13.61 -11.89
CA ILE A 83 25.75 14.66 -10.99
C ILE A 83 26.50 15.97 -11.25
N ASP A 84 27.84 15.91 -11.29
CA ASP A 84 28.69 17.09 -11.51
C ASP A 84 28.38 17.74 -12.86
N GLN A 85 28.25 16.93 -13.92
CA GLN A 85 27.85 17.43 -15.25
C GLN A 85 26.49 18.16 -15.23
N ILE A 86 25.47 17.57 -14.60
CA ILE A 86 24.14 18.17 -14.56
C ILE A 86 24.14 19.48 -13.77
N ILE A 87 24.97 19.59 -12.73
CA ILE A 87 25.10 20.81 -11.92
C ILE A 87 25.75 21.93 -12.74
N GLU A 88 26.80 21.61 -13.50
CA GLU A 88 27.50 22.58 -14.36
C GLU A 88 26.62 23.07 -15.52
N ASP A 89 25.87 22.17 -16.15
CA ASP A 89 25.05 22.47 -17.33
C ASP A 89 23.74 23.20 -17.00
N PHE A 90 23.39 23.38 -15.72
CA PHE A 90 22.08 23.88 -15.34
C PHE A 90 21.94 25.41 -15.50
N ALA A 91 21.10 25.82 -16.46
CA ALA A 91 20.71 27.21 -16.65
C ALA A 91 19.23 27.44 -16.29
N ILE A 92 18.96 28.53 -15.56
CA ILE A 92 17.60 29.03 -15.30
C ILE A 92 17.36 30.25 -16.16
N ASP A 93 16.49 30.12 -17.15
CA ASP A 93 16.07 31.26 -17.94
C ASP A 93 14.97 32.10 -17.26
N LYS A 94 14.70 33.26 -17.84
CA LYS A 94 13.64 34.17 -17.38
C LYS A 94 12.26 33.51 -17.34
N GLU A 95 11.95 32.61 -18.26
CA GLU A 95 10.63 31.98 -18.36
C GLU A 95 10.38 31.06 -17.16
N HIS A 96 11.37 30.25 -16.78
CA HIS A 96 11.32 29.40 -15.60
C HIS A 96 11.15 30.22 -14.31
N LYS A 97 11.84 31.36 -14.20
CA LYS A 97 11.70 32.25 -13.03
C LYS A 97 10.28 32.82 -12.93
N LEU A 98 9.74 33.34 -14.03
CA LEU A 98 8.38 33.89 -14.07
C LEU A 98 7.29 32.83 -13.89
N ALA A 99 7.49 31.62 -14.40
CA ALA A 99 6.59 30.49 -14.18
C ALA A 99 6.55 30.09 -12.70
N SER A 100 7.70 30.03 -12.05
CA SER A 100 7.82 29.72 -10.61
C SER A 100 7.13 30.79 -9.76
N LEU A 101 7.30 32.07 -10.10
CA LEU A 101 6.56 33.16 -9.45
C LEU A 101 5.05 32.99 -9.57
N LYS A 102 4.53 32.64 -10.76
CA LYS A 102 3.11 32.39 -10.98
C LYS A 102 2.61 31.18 -10.19
N GLN A 103 3.41 30.12 -10.07
CA GLN A 103 3.08 28.93 -9.27
C GLN A 103 2.96 29.29 -7.78
N LEU A 104 3.96 29.99 -7.24
CA LEU A 104 3.97 30.44 -5.84
C LEU A 104 2.80 31.38 -5.54
N LYS A 105 2.50 32.30 -6.45
CA LYS A 105 1.33 33.19 -6.36
C LYS A 105 0.04 32.40 -6.18
N ARG A 106 -0.21 31.43 -7.08
CA ARG A 106 -1.42 30.59 -7.04
C ARG A 106 -1.52 29.86 -5.71
N ALA A 107 -0.41 29.29 -5.22
CA ALA A 107 -0.39 28.55 -3.97
C ALA A 107 -0.66 29.43 -2.74
N CYS A 108 0.08 30.55 -2.61
CA CYS A 108 -0.06 31.47 -1.49
C CYS A 108 -1.45 32.12 -1.45
N MET A 109 -1.93 32.63 -2.59
CA MET A 109 -3.24 33.31 -2.63
C MET A 109 -4.39 32.36 -2.37
N PHE A 110 -4.28 31.08 -2.73
CA PHE A 110 -5.30 30.09 -2.39
C PHE A 110 -5.34 29.81 -0.88
N GLU A 111 -4.18 29.69 -0.22
CA GLU A 111 -4.11 29.55 1.24
C GLU A 111 -4.69 30.76 1.97
N GLU A 112 -4.31 31.98 1.55
CA GLU A 112 -4.83 33.22 2.10
C GLU A 112 -6.35 33.34 1.91
N PHE A 113 -6.85 32.92 0.73
CA PHE A 113 -8.28 32.88 0.44
C PHE A 113 -9.03 31.92 1.37
N LEU A 114 -8.54 30.69 1.53
CA LEU A 114 -9.14 29.71 2.43
C LEU A 114 -9.11 30.19 3.89
N ALA A 115 -7.99 30.77 4.34
CA ALA A 115 -7.86 31.32 5.69
C ALA A 115 -8.89 32.43 5.97
N LYS A 116 -9.12 33.30 4.97
CA LYS A 116 -10.08 34.42 5.07
C LYS A 116 -11.54 33.95 5.05
N LYS A 117 -11.86 32.94 4.23
CA LYS A 117 -13.24 32.44 4.05
C LYS A 117 -13.65 31.41 5.10
N PHE A 118 -12.73 30.59 5.57
CA PHE A 118 -12.98 29.42 6.42
C PHE A 118 -12.14 29.47 7.70
N ILE A 119 -12.45 30.44 8.56
CA ILE A 119 -11.74 30.68 9.82
C ILE A 119 -11.83 29.44 10.72
N GLY A 120 -10.68 28.96 11.20
CA GLY A 120 -10.58 27.81 12.11
C GLY A 120 -10.84 26.44 11.47
N VAL A 121 -11.11 26.37 10.16
CA VAL A 121 -11.29 25.09 9.46
C VAL A 121 -9.93 24.50 9.08
N LYS A 122 -9.70 23.25 9.51
CA LYS A 122 -8.46 22.52 9.23
C LYS A 122 -8.26 22.34 7.72
N ARG A 123 -7.11 22.79 7.23
CA ARG A 123 -6.70 22.65 5.82
C ARG A 123 -5.28 22.13 5.64
N PHE A 124 -4.47 22.12 6.69
CA PHE A 124 -3.08 21.64 6.68
C PHE A 124 -2.21 22.39 5.67
N SER A 125 -2.14 23.70 5.89
CA SER A 125 -1.51 24.69 5.02
C SER A 125 -0.10 24.31 4.59
N VAL A 126 0.23 24.64 3.33
CA VAL A 126 1.59 24.52 2.78
C VAL A 126 2.47 25.74 3.07
N GLU A 127 1.94 26.80 3.71
CA GLU A 127 2.67 28.04 3.95
C GLU A 127 3.97 27.81 4.77
N GLY A 128 5.11 28.20 4.17
CA GLY A 128 6.47 27.91 4.62
C GLY A 128 7.19 26.79 3.82
N LEU A 129 6.47 26.12 2.93
CA LEU A 129 6.96 25.06 2.01
C LEU A 129 6.32 25.17 0.60
N GLU A 130 5.88 26.36 0.20
CA GLU A 130 5.16 26.60 -1.06
C GLU A 130 5.97 26.18 -2.30
N SER A 131 7.30 26.20 -2.20
CA SER A 131 8.23 25.75 -3.25
C SER A 131 8.13 24.26 -3.58
N THR A 132 7.45 23.46 -2.74
CA THR A 132 7.02 22.09 -3.09
C THR A 132 6.32 22.05 -4.46
N LEU A 133 5.46 23.04 -4.72
CA LEU A 133 4.68 23.11 -5.96
C LEU A 133 5.56 23.48 -7.16
N VAL A 134 6.61 24.28 -6.94
CA VAL A 134 7.60 24.61 -7.98
C VAL A 134 8.42 23.37 -8.32
N LEU A 135 8.84 22.61 -7.31
CA LEU A 135 9.58 21.37 -7.48
C LEU A 135 8.75 20.33 -8.28
N LEU A 136 7.51 20.09 -7.88
CA LEU A 136 6.60 19.18 -8.59
C LEU A 136 6.36 19.62 -10.04
N GLU A 137 6.20 20.93 -10.29
CA GLU A 137 6.01 21.46 -11.64
C GLU A 137 7.24 21.21 -12.52
N LYS A 138 8.46 21.40 -11.98
CA LYS A 138 9.69 21.12 -12.70
C LYS A 138 9.79 19.63 -13.08
N VAL A 139 9.50 18.74 -12.14
CA VAL A 139 9.48 17.29 -12.41
C VAL A 139 8.42 16.93 -13.45
N LYS A 140 7.23 17.57 -13.42
CA LYS A 140 6.17 17.37 -14.42
C LYS A 140 6.60 17.80 -15.83
N GLN A 141 7.21 18.97 -15.97
CA GLN A 141 7.71 19.46 -17.25
C GLN A 141 8.76 18.52 -17.84
N MET A 142 9.66 18.01 -17.00
CA MET A 142 10.67 17.05 -17.41
C MET A 142 10.08 15.68 -17.76
N SER A 143 9.06 15.25 -17.01
CA SER A 143 8.32 14.03 -17.29
C SER A 143 7.68 14.09 -18.69
N LEU A 144 7.02 15.20 -19.03
CA LEU A 144 6.51 15.45 -20.38
C LEU A 144 7.65 15.37 -21.41
N ALA A 145 8.71 16.16 -21.23
CA ALA A 145 9.83 16.23 -22.17
C ALA A 145 10.54 14.88 -22.40
N ASN A 146 10.50 13.97 -21.43
CA ASN A 146 11.12 12.63 -21.49
C ASN A 146 10.11 11.50 -21.70
N SER A 147 8.91 11.81 -22.20
CA SER A 147 7.87 10.83 -22.56
C SER A 147 7.47 9.88 -21.42
N VAL A 148 7.46 10.38 -20.19
CA VAL A 148 6.81 9.69 -19.06
C VAL A 148 5.30 9.71 -19.31
N GLU A 149 4.67 8.55 -19.24
CA GLU A 149 3.24 8.39 -19.47
C GLU A 149 2.41 8.68 -18.22
N GLN A 150 2.97 8.38 -17.04
CA GLN A 150 2.25 8.53 -15.77
C GLN A 150 3.16 8.89 -14.59
N ILE A 151 2.74 9.89 -13.80
CA ILE A 151 3.26 10.15 -12.45
C ILE A 151 2.27 9.55 -11.43
N ASN A 152 2.80 8.73 -10.52
CA ASN A 152 2.07 8.16 -9.40
C ASN A 152 2.50 8.87 -8.12
N LEU A 153 1.62 9.69 -7.57
CA LEU A 153 1.89 10.55 -6.42
C LEU A 153 1.24 10.00 -5.15
N ALA A 154 2.03 9.77 -4.11
CA ALA A 154 1.57 9.54 -2.75
C ALA A 154 1.99 10.71 -1.86
N MET A 155 1.08 11.20 -1.01
CA MET A 155 1.40 12.26 -0.06
C MET A 155 0.49 12.22 1.17
N ALA A 156 0.96 12.82 2.26
CA ALA A 156 0.16 13.09 3.46
C ALA A 156 -0.78 14.30 3.29
N HIS A 157 -1.15 14.93 4.40
CA HIS A 157 -2.07 16.08 4.43
C HIS A 157 -1.43 17.42 4.02
N ARG A 158 -0.12 17.61 4.26
CA ARG A 158 0.57 18.90 4.16
C ARG A 158 0.54 19.45 2.74
N GLY A 159 -0.20 20.53 2.54
CA GLY A 159 -0.33 21.17 1.22
C GLY A 159 -1.09 20.35 0.18
N ARG A 160 -1.80 19.29 0.58
CA ARG A 160 -2.52 18.41 -0.37
C ARG A 160 -3.55 19.16 -1.19
N LEU A 161 -4.29 20.10 -0.58
CA LEU A 161 -5.28 20.91 -1.30
C LEU A 161 -4.62 21.76 -2.39
N ASN A 162 -3.40 22.23 -2.14
CA ASN A 162 -2.59 22.95 -3.10
C ASN A 162 -2.10 22.04 -4.23
N VAL A 163 -1.68 20.81 -3.92
CA VAL A 163 -1.33 19.82 -4.96
C VAL A 163 -2.54 19.51 -5.83
N LEU A 164 -3.72 19.28 -5.24
CA LEU A 164 -4.95 19.01 -5.97
C LEU A 164 -5.29 20.14 -6.96
N THR A 165 -5.31 21.40 -6.51
CA THR A 165 -5.75 22.52 -7.35
C THR A 165 -4.63 23.07 -8.23
N ASN A 166 -3.49 23.38 -7.63
CA ASN A 166 -2.42 24.15 -8.26
C ASN A 166 -1.37 23.30 -8.98
N TYR A 167 -1.34 21.97 -8.77
CA TYR A 167 -0.49 21.06 -9.53
C TYR A 167 -1.31 20.14 -10.45
N MET A 168 -2.36 19.50 -9.93
CA MET A 168 -3.19 18.55 -10.69
C MET A 168 -4.37 19.19 -11.43
N GLY A 169 -4.69 20.46 -11.17
CA GLY A 169 -5.77 21.17 -11.86
C GLY A 169 -7.18 20.75 -11.44
N LYS A 170 -7.38 20.16 -10.25
CA LYS A 170 -8.72 19.99 -9.67
C LYS A 170 -9.36 21.38 -9.54
N PRO A 171 -10.56 21.62 -10.08
CA PRO A 171 -11.18 22.95 -10.00
C PRO A 171 -11.34 23.44 -8.56
N TYR A 172 -11.07 24.72 -8.31
CA TYR A 172 -11.14 25.28 -6.95
C TYR A 172 -12.53 25.11 -6.34
N HIS A 173 -13.59 25.34 -7.11
CA HIS A 173 -14.97 25.21 -6.62
C HIS A 173 -15.28 23.82 -6.08
N LYS A 174 -14.68 22.74 -6.61
CA LYS A 174 -14.86 21.37 -6.09
C LYS A 174 -14.25 21.22 -4.70
N VAL A 175 -13.05 21.76 -4.50
CA VAL A 175 -12.39 21.74 -3.19
C VAL A 175 -13.12 22.65 -2.19
N ILE A 176 -13.49 23.86 -2.61
CA ILE A 176 -14.23 24.85 -1.80
C ILE A 176 -15.61 24.30 -1.40
N ALA A 177 -16.32 23.60 -2.28
CA ALA A 177 -17.60 22.97 -1.96
C ALA A 177 -17.45 21.99 -0.78
N GLY A 178 -16.34 21.24 -0.70
CA GLY A 178 -16.05 20.38 0.46
C GLY A 178 -15.80 21.15 1.77
N PHE A 179 -15.39 22.43 1.72
CA PHE A 179 -15.35 23.29 2.92
C PHE A 179 -16.72 23.79 3.33
N LEU A 180 -17.62 23.95 2.38
CA LEU A 180 -19.00 24.36 2.59
C LEU A 180 -19.93 23.17 2.94
N GLY A 181 -19.41 21.93 2.95
CA GLY A 181 -20.12 20.74 3.39
C GLY A 181 -20.65 19.83 2.26
N ALA A 182 -20.22 20.03 1.01
CA ALA A 182 -20.57 19.14 -0.08
C ALA A 182 -19.93 17.75 0.09
N ASP A 183 -20.72 16.72 -0.16
CA ASP A 183 -20.26 15.34 -0.30
C ASP A 183 -19.88 15.05 -1.76
N GLU A 184 -18.66 14.60 -2.01
CA GLU A 184 -18.16 14.25 -3.35
C GLU A 184 -18.86 13.01 -3.93
N PHE A 185 -19.45 12.16 -3.08
CA PHE A 185 -20.13 10.93 -3.48
C PHE A 185 -21.66 11.03 -3.49
N ASN A 186 -22.24 12.18 -3.15
CA ASN A 186 -23.69 12.42 -3.09
C ASN A 186 -24.44 11.34 -2.27
N GLY A 187 -23.86 10.91 -1.14
CA GLY A 187 -24.43 9.96 -0.20
C GLY A 187 -24.44 8.50 -0.66
N LYS A 188 -23.76 8.16 -1.78
CA LYS A 188 -23.71 6.78 -2.30
C LYS A 188 -22.82 5.85 -1.48
N ILE A 189 -21.81 6.41 -0.83
CA ILE A 189 -20.89 5.74 0.09
C ILE A 189 -20.62 6.65 1.28
N GLU A 190 -19.95 6.14 2.32
CA GLU A 190 -19.67 6.89 3.55
C GLU A 190 -18.70 8.07 3.33
N GLY A 191 -17.80 7.96 2.35
CA GLY A 191 -16.85 9.00 1.99
C GLY A 191 -15.70 9.14 3.00
N ASP A 192 -14.90 10.18 2.82
CA ASP A 192 -13.75 10.48 3.68
C ASP A 192 -13.49 12.00 3.73
N VAL A 193 -12.62 12.43 4.64
CA VAL A 193 -12.23 13.84 4.75
C VAL A 193 -11.50 14.32 3.48
N LYS A 194 -11.78 15.56 3.08
CA LYS A 194 -11.28 16.22 1.85
C LYS A 194 -9.78 16.09 1.56
N TYR A 195 -8.96 15.95 2.60
CA TYR A 195 -7.50 15.82 2.49
C TYR A 195 -7.00 14.35 2.47
N HIS A 196 -7.90 13.38 2.31
CA HIS A 196 -7.58 11.98 1.98
C HIS A 196 -7.92 11.62 0.53
N LEU A 197 -8.86 12.35 -0.07
CA LEU A 197 -9.36 12.04 -1.42
C LEU A 197 -8.27 12.24 -2.47
N GLY A 198 -8.14 11.26 -3.36
CA GLY A 198 -7.25 11.23 -4.50
C GLY A 198 -7.82 11.99 -5.69
N TYR A 199 -7.05 12.03 -6.78
CA TYR A 199 -7.48 12.66 -8.03
C TYR A 199 -6.69 12.08 -9.20
N ASN A 200 -7.32 11.97 -10.36
CA ASN A 200 -6.66 11.62 -11.61
C ASN A 200 -6.72 12.84 -12.52
N ALA A 201 -5.57 13.25 -13.03
CA ALA A 201 -5.44 14.37 -13.95
C ALA A 201 -4.74 13.93 -15.23
N GLU A 202 -5.14 14.53 -16.35
CA GLU A 202 -4.54 14.30 -17.65
C GLU A 202 -4.03 15.63 -18.19
N PHE A 203 -2.77 15.67 -18.59
CA PHE A 203 -2.11 16.83 -19.19
C PHE A 203 -1.67 16.49 -20.59
N VAL A 204 -1.92 17.40 -21.53
CA VAL A 204 -1.48 17.28 -22.93
C VAL A 204 -0.68 18.53 -23.30
N GLN A 205 0.58 18.34 -23.70
CA GLN A 205 1.46 19.41 -24.17
C GLN A 205 2.29 18.87 -25.33
N ASN A 206 2.36 19.61 -26.45
CA ASN A 206 3.15 19.23 -27.63
C ASN A 206 2.90 17.79 -28.12
N ASN A 207 1.63 17.34 -28.14
CA ASN A 207 1.20 15.95 -28.44
C ASN A 207 1.73 14.87 -27.48
N GLN A 208 2.40 15.23 -26.38
CA GLN A 208 2.73 14.32 -25.30
C GLN A 208 1.63 14.37 -24.25
N LYS A 209 1.22 13.18 -23.79
CA LYS A 209 0.20 12.99 -22.76
C LYS A 209 0.87 12.50 -21.48
N LEU A 210 0.57 13.14 -20.36
CA LEU A 210 1.00 12.74 -19.04
C LEU A 210 -0.20 12.60 -18.12
N ASN A 211 -0.38 11.41 -17.56
CA ASN A 211 -1.35 11.18 -16.51
C ASN A 211 -0.72 11.42 -15.13
N ILE A 212 -1.44 12.04 -14.21
CA ILE A 212 -0.99 12.19 -12.83
C ILE A 212 -2.08 11.60 -11.93
N LYS A 213 -1.72 10.60 -11.14
CA LYS A 213 -2.60 9.96 -10.17
C LYS A 213 -2.12 10.28 -8.77
N LEU A 214 -2.98 10.92 -7.97
CA LEU A 214 -2.80 11.06 -6.55
C LEU A 214 -3.65 10.00 -5.84
N PHE A 215 -3.01 9.12 -5.08
CA PHE A 215 -3.71 8.05 -4.37
C PHE A 215 -4.56 8.58 -3.22
N ASN A 216 -5.66 7.89 -2.96
CA ASN A 216 -6.35 8.02 -1.68
C ASN A 216 -5.46 7.49 -0.55
N ASN A 217 -5.55 8.08 0.64
CA ASN A 217 -4.78 7.61 1.80
C ASN A 217 -5.52 7.88 3.11
N PRO A 218 -5.38 7.02 4.12
CA PRO A 218 -5.88 7.30 5.45
C PRO A 218 -4.98 8.34 6.16
N SER A 219 -5.39 8.75 7.37
CA SER A 219 -4.55 9.61 8.23
C SER A 219 -3.30 8.91 8.77
N HIS A 220 -3.23 7.58 8.68
CA HIS A 220 -2.05 6.80 9.07
C HIS A 220 -0.91 7.14 8.10
N LEU A 221 -0.02 8.04 8.54
CA LEU A 221 1.06 8.57 7.73
C LEU A 221 1.93 7.43 7.18
N GLU A 222 2.48 7.63 5.98
CA GLU A 222 3.37 6.68 5.30
C GLU A 222 2.71 5.35 4.87
N ALA A 223 1.45 5.07 5.24
CA ALA A 223 0.76 3.83 4.86
C ALA A 223 0.54 3.71 3.34
N VAL A 224 0.34 4.82 2.64
CA VAL A 224 0.09 4.83 1.19
C VAL A 224 1.33 4.55 0.34
N ASN A 225 2.53 4.59 0.93
CA ASN A 225 3.79 4.51 0.17
C ASN A 225 3.88 3.20 -0.62
N ALA A 226 3.70 2.06 0.06
CA ALA A 226 3.75 0.76 -0.60
C ALA A 226 2.63 0.58 -1.63
N VAL A 227 1.44 1.14 -1.37
CA VAL A 227 0.31 1.14 -2.33
C VAL A 227 0.69 1.83 -3.63
N ALA A 228 1.31 3.01 -3.55
CA ALA A 228 1.76 3.74 -4.72
C ALA A 228 2.84 2.99 -5.50
N LEU A 229 3.77 2.31 -4.81
CA LEU A 229 4.79 1.49 -5.46
C LEU A 229 4.20 0.26 -6.16
N GLY A 230 3.29 -0.45 -5.51
CA GLY A 230 2.59 -1.60 -6.09
C GLY A 230 1.83 -1.24 -7.37
N HIS A 231 1.09 -0.13 -7.31
CA HIS A 231 0.38 0.39 -8.47
C HIS A 231 1.34 0.79 -9.61
N SER A 232 2.46 1.44 -9.26
CA SER A 232 3.50 1.83 -10.23
C SER A 232 4.10 0.61 -10.91
N PHE A 233 4.48 -0.41 -10.15
CA PHE A 233 5.03 -1.66 -10.68
C PHE A 233 4.06 -2.31 -11.68
N ALA A 234 2.78 -2.42 -11.33
CA ALA A 234 1.76 -3.04 -12.19
C ALA A 234 1.60 -2.35 -13.55
N LYS A 235 1.76 -1.02 -13.61
CA LYS A 235 1.74 -0.23 -14.84
C LYS A 235 3.05 -0.37 -15.63
N GLN A 236 4.19 -0.37 -14.94
CA GLN A 236 5.51 -0.54 -15.56
C GLN A 236 5.70 -1.90 -16.23
N GLU A 237 5.00 -2.94 -15.78
CA GLU A 237 4.99 -4.22 -16.49
C GLU A 237 4.50 -4.12 -17.94
N LEU A 238 3.73 -3.07 -18.27
CA LEU A 238 3.19 -2.82 -19.60
C LEU A 238 4.02 -1.80 -20.38
N SER A 239 4.44 -0.70 -19.75
CA SER A 239 5.09 0.44 -20.43
C SER A 239 6.58 0.64 -20.10
N GLY A 240 7.13 -0.14 -19.17
CA GLY A 240 8.53 -0.04 -18.74
C GLY A 240 8.75 0.91 -17.56
N LYS A 241 9.88 0.75 -16.87
CA LYS A 241 10.19 1.46 -15.60
C LYS A 241 10.26 2.99 -15.74
N ASN A 242 10.77 3.47 -16.87
CA ASN A 242 10.92 4.90 -17.13
C ASN A 242 9.62 5.59 -17.59
N ALA A 243 8.60 4.83 -18.02
CA ALA A 243 7.32 5.37 -18.45
C ALA A 243 6.39 5.74 -17.28
N VAL A 244 6.62 5.17 -16.09
CA VAL A 244 5.83 5.46 -14.89
C VAL A 244 6.77 5.91 -13.77
N LEU A 245 6.56 7.13 -13.28
CA LEU A 245 7.38 7.77 -12.25
C LEU A 245 6.63 7.81 -10.91
N PRO A 246 7.03 7.02 -9.91
CA PRO A 246 6.54 7.20 -8.55
C PRO A 246 7.20 8.41 -7.89
N ILE A 247 6.37 9.25 -7.26
CA ILE A 247 6.78 10.37 -6.41
C ILE A 247 6.09 10.17 -5.07
N ILE A 248 6.85 10.17 -3.97
CA ILE A 248 6.30 10.03 -2.61
C ILE A 248 6.71 11.24 -1.78
N MET A 249 5.71 11.91 -1.20
CA MET A 249 5.91 13.07 -0.35
C MET A 249 5.67 12.72 1.11
N HIS A 250 6.64 13.08 1.94
CA HIS A 250 6.69 12.71 3.35
C HIS A 250 6.69 13.94 4.26
N GLY A 251 6.26 13.78 5.51
CA GLY A 251 6.61 14.73 6.58
C GLY A 251 7.90 14.29 7.26
N ASP A 252 8.75 15.22 7.69
CA ASP A 252 10.04 14.95 8.35
C ASP A 252 9.93 13.94 9.49
N SER A 253 9.01 14.18 10.43
CA SER A 253 8.85 13.36 11.62
C SER A 253 8.24 11.98 11.31
N ALA A 254 7.33 11.91 10.33
CA ALA A 254 6.71 10.65 9.94
C ALA A 254 7.68 9.75 9.17
N PHE A 255 8.47 10.35 8.27
CA PHE A 255 9.52 9.66 7.55
C PHE A 255 10.52 8.98 8.48
N ALA A 256 10.94 9.68 9.54
CA ALA A 256 11.87 9.15 10.52
C ALA A 256 11.24 8.17 11.53
N GLY A 257 9.95 8.31 11.82
CA GLY A 257 9.28 7.59 12.91
C GLY A 257 8.49 6.34 12.50
N GLN A 258 8.06 6.22 11.25
CA GLN A 258 7.19 5.12 10.80
C GLN A 258 8.02 3.97 10.22
N GLY A 259 7.98 2.79 10.88
CA GLY A 259 8.67 1.59 10.41
C GLY A 259 8.26 1.13 9.00
N SER A 260 7.03 1.46 8.58
CA SER A 260 6.54 1.18 7.22
C SER A 260 7.35 1.88 6.12
N VAL A 261 8.00 3.00 6.42
CA VAL A 261 8.92 3.68 5.49
C VAL A 261 10.11 2.78 5.21
N SER A 262 10.78 2.28 6.26
CA SER A 262 11.91 1.38 6.13
C SER A 262 11.53 0.09 5.39
N GLU A 263 10.39 -0.51 5.72
CA GLU A 263 9.90 -1.70 5.01
C GLU A 263 9.66 -1.42 3.52
N THR A 264 9.06 -0.28 3.18
CA THR A 264 8.79 0.10 1.77
C THR A 264 10.07 0.39 1.01
N LEU A 265 11.02 1.10 1.62
CA LEU A 265 12.34 1.39 1.07
C LEU A 265 13.13 0.11 0.79
N ASN A 266 13.02 -0.90 1.66
CA ASN A 266 13.63 -2.21 1.44
C ASN A 266 13.08 -2.93 0.20
N LEU A 267 11.88 -2.58 -0.29
CA LEU A 267 11.32 -3.16 -1.53
C LEU A 267 11.96 -2.60 -2.81
N ALA A 268 12.57 -1.41 -2.76
CA ALA A 268 13.01 -0.65 -3.93
C ALA A 268 13.92 -1.44 -4.89
N TYR A 269 14.73 -2.35 -4.35
CA TYR A 269 15.73 -3.11 -5.10
C TYR A 269 15.43 -4.61 -5.22
N ILE A 270 14.28 -5.08 -4.71
CA ILE A 270 13.92 -6.51 -4.74
C ILE A 270 13.19 -6.85 -6.05
N ASN A 271 13.61 -7.93 -6.70
CA ASN A 271 12.93 -8.43 -7.90
C ASN A 271 11.46 -8.78 -7.58
N GLY A 272 10.53 -8.30 -8.41
CA GLY A 272 9.09 -8.40 -8.17
C GLY A 272 8.46 -7.22 -7.42
N TYR A 273 9.29 -6.27 -6.97
CA TYR A 273 8.87 -5.03 -6.30
C TYR A 273 9.57 -3.76 -6.83
N ASN A 274 10.75 -3.92 -7.42
CA ASN A 274 11.56 -2.82 -7.92
C ASN A 274 10.85 -2.02 -9.04
N VAL A 275 10.56 -0.75 -8.73
CA VAL A 275 9.88 0.22 -9.61
C VAL A 275 10.83 1.12 -10.41
N GLY A 276 12.12 0.80 -10.46
CA GLY A 276 13.13 1.61 -11.16
C GLY A 276 13.38 2.97 -10.52
N GLY A 277 13.38 3.03 -9.20
CA GLY A 277 13.63 4.26 -8.46
C GLY A 277 12.39 5.12 -8.24
N THR A 278 12.36 5.79 -7.09
CA THR A 278 11.30 6.70 -6.63
C THR A 278 11.91 8.07 -6.30
N ILE A 279 11.20 9.15 -6.64
CA ILE A 279 11.55 10.49 -6.15
C ILE A 279 10.84 10.72 -4.83
N HIS A 280 11.61 10.78 -3.75
CA HIS A 280 11.13 11.08 -2.41
C HIS A 280 11.28 12.56 -2.10
N ILE A 281 10.22 13.22 -1.68
CA ILE A 281 10.23 14.64 -1.29
C ILE A 281 9.85 14.73 0.18
N ILE A 282 10.77 15.11 1.04
CA ILE A 282 10.51 15.31 2.46
C ILE A 282 10.17 16.78 2.67
N GLN A 283 8.94 17.04 3.08
CA GLN A 283 8.44 18.37 3.46
C GLN A 283 8.92 18.71 4.87
N ASN A 284 10.20 19.05 4.99
CA ASN A 284 10.87 19.24 6.26
C ASN A 284 10.62 20.64 6.82
N ASN A 285 9.55 20.75 7.59
CA ASN A 285 9.19 21.98 8.31
C ASN A 285 9.79 22.04 9.73
N LYS A 286 10.68 21.09 10.07
CA LYS A 286 11.38 20.95 11.35
C LYS A 286 10.50 20.67 12.58
N ILE A 287 9.23 20.29 12.40
CA ILE A 287 8.30 20.07 13.52
C ILE A 287 7.19 19.04 13.24
N GLY A 288 7.18 17.96 14.03
CA GLY A 288 6.15 16.93 14.06
C GLY A 288 5.05 17.22 15.07
N PHE A 289 3.94 17.83 14.65
CA PHE A 289 2.91 18.33 15.57
C PHE A 289 3.50 19.38 16.52
N THR A 290 3.84 19.00 17.75
CA THR A 290 4.54 19.80 18.77
C THR A 290 5.99 19.36 18.97
N ALA A 291 6.35 18.16 18.50
CA ALA A 291 7.65 17.57 18.68
C ALA A 291 8.68 18.20 17.73
N LYS A 292 9.84 18.55 18.26
CA LYS A 292 10.90 19.24 17.52
C LYS A 292 11.82 18.26 16.83
N ALA A 293 12.58 18.75 15.84
CA ALA A 293 13.57 17.95 15.15
C ALA A 293 14.66 17.36 16.08
N ASP A 294 15.03 18.05 17.16
CA ASP A 294 16.04 17.59 18.14
C ASP A 294 15.51 16.53 19.12
N GLU A 295 14.20 16.28 19.12
CA GLU A 295 13.59 15.14 19.83
C GLU A 295 13.68 13.84 19.02
N ALA A 296 14.20 13.90 17.78
CA ALA A 296 14.57 12.73 16.98
C ALA A 296 16.06 12.37 17.16
N THR A 297 16.40 11.09 16.98
CA THR A 297 17.76 10.58 17.20
C THR A 297 18.78 11.06 16.16
N SER A 298 18.34 11.51 14.98
CA SER A 298 19.21 11.87 13.85
C SER A 298 19.16 13.35 13.49
N ILE A 299 20.30 13.90 13.05
CA ILE A 299 20.43 15.29 12.58
C ILE A 299 19.50 15.55 11.38
N TYR A 300 19.53 14.65 10.38
CA TYR A 300 18.60 14.68 9.25
C TYR A 300 17.51 13.64 9.41
N CYS A 301 16.28 14.01 9.04
CA CYS A 301 15.17 13.05 8.95
C CYS A 301 15.43 11.99 7.88
N THR A 302 16.23 12.30 6.86
CA THR A 302 16.60 11.40 5.76
C THR A 302 17.64 10.33 6.12
N ASN A 303 18.18 10.31 7.35
CA ASN A 303 19.26 9.38 7.72
C ASN A 303 18.94 7.90 7.46
N PHE A 304 17.67 7.47 7.55
CA PHE A 304 17.28 6.10 7.23
C PHE A 304 17.54 5.73 5.76
N ALA A 305 17.46 6.68 4.83
CA ALA A 305 17.73 6.46 3.42
C ALA A 305 19.20 6.07 3.15
N LYS A 306 20.13 6.46 4.03
CA LYS A 306 21.56 6.09 3.91
C LYS A 306 21.80 4.59 3.96
N SER A 307 20.92 3.83 4.63
CA SER A 307 21.00 2.36 4.65
C SER A 307 20.80 1.71 3.27
N LEU A 308 20.37 2.48 2.28
CA LEU A 308 20.16 2.06 0.89
C LEU A 308 21.19 2.63 -0.09
N ASP A 309 22.29 3.22 0.40
CA ASP A 309 23.24 3.97 -0.45
C ASP A 309 22.54 5.06 -1.29
N ALA A 310 21.47 5.65 -0.72
CA ALA A 310 20.61 6.57 -1.43
C ALA A 310 21.28 7.92 -1.71
N PHE A 311 20.96 8.52 -2.85
CA PHE A 311 21.35 9.89 -3.19
C PHE A 311 20.38 10.90 -2.54
N ILE A 312 20.91 11.82 -1.73
CA ILE A 312 20.11 12.77 -0.94
C ILE A 312 20.52 14.21 -1.30
N ILE A 313 19.51 15.05 -1.58
CA ILE A 313 19.63 16.47 -1.89
C ILE A 313 18.92 17.27 -0.80
N HIS A 314 19.65 18.02 0.01
CA HIS A 314 19.07 18.98 0.96
C HIS A 314 19.01 20.35 0.31
N VAL A 315 17.82 20.96 0.30
CA VAL A 315 17.57 22.23 -0.39
C VAL A 315 16.71 23.15 0.46
N ASN A 316 17.08 24.44 0.53
CA ASN A 316 16.28 25.45 1.22
C ASN A 316 15.02 25.76 0.39
N ALA A 317 13.85 25.61 1.01
CA ALA A 317 12.56 25.89 0.40
C ALA A 317 12.39 27.36 -0.03
N GLU A 318 13.08 28.30 0.60
CA GLU A 318 13.07 29.74 0.26
C GLU A 318 13.93 30.05 -0.99
N ASP A 319 14.83 29.16 -1.42
CA ASP A 319 15.66 29.34 -2.63
C ASP A 319 15.03 28.63 -3.85
N ILE A 320 14.24 29.39 -4.61
CA ILE A 320 13.45 28.85 -5.72
C ILE A 320 14.32 28.32 -6.86
N GLU A 321 15.46 28.96 -7.11
CA GLU A 321 16.39 28.56 -8.16
C GLU A 321 17.07 27.23 -7.80
N ALA A 322 17.50 27.07 -6.55
CA ALA A 322 18.00 25.81 -6.02
C ALA A 322 16.95 24.69 -6.05
N VAL A 323 15.69 24.99 -5.73
CA VAL A 323 14.59 24.03 -5.78
C VAL A 323 14.35 23.52 -7.21
N LEU A 324 14.44 24.40 -8.22
CA LEU A 324 14.37 23.99 -9.63
C LEU A 324 15.54 23.08 -10.02
N LYS A 325 16.77 23.38 -9.54
CA LYS A 325 17.96 22.54 -9.74
C LYS A 325 17.77 21.15 -9.14
N ALA A 326 17.34 21.09 -7.88
CA ALA A 326 17.10 19.84 -7.16
C ALA A 326 16.07 18.96 -7.88
N GLY A 327 14.95 19.54 -8.33
CA GLY A 327 13.93 18.80 -9.08
C GLY A 327 14.45 18.22 -10.39
N GLN A 328 15.30 18.97 -11.11
CA GLN A 328 15.93 18.47 -12.35
C GLN A 328 16.94 17.37 -12.11
N LEU A 329 17.84 17.58 -11.16
CA LEU A 329 18.86 16.61 -10.82
C LEU A 329 18.22 15.28 -10.37
N ALA A 330 17.23 15.34 -9.48
CA ALA A 330 16.51 14.16 -9.02
C ALA A 330 15.83 13.39 -10.16
N PHE A 331 15.13 14.09 -11.05
CA PHE A 331 14.47 13.46 -12.19
C PHE A 331 15.49 12.77 -13.12
N LEU A 332 16.54 13.48 -13.53
CA LEU A 332 17.53 12.95 -14.48
C LEU A 332 18.30 11.77 -13.87
N TYR A 333 18.68 11.88 -12.59
CA TYR A 333 19.35 10.81 -11.86
C TYR A 333 18.47 9.55 -11.80
N ARG A 334 17.19 9.69 -11.41
CA ARG A 334 16.23 8.57 -11.38
C ARG A 334 16.08 7.93 -12.76
N GLN A 335 15.87 8.72 -13.81
CA GLN A 335 15.68 8.19 -15.17
C GLN A 335 16.91 7.46 -15.72
N LYS A 336 18.12 7.94 -15.38
CA LYS A 336 19.38 7.33 -15.84
C LYS A 336 19.71 6.06 -15.06
N PHE A 337 19.66 6.12 -13.73
CA PHE A 337 20.18 5.05 -12.87
C PHE A 337 19.12 4.10 -12.32
N ASN A 338 17.83 4.42 -12.45
CA ASN A 338 16.72 3.61 -11.93
C ASN A 338 16.84 3.35 -10.41
N LYS A 339 17.30 4.36 -9.67
CA LYS A 339 17.50 4.33 -8.21
C LYS A 339 16.65 5.39 -7.51
N ASP A 340 16.36 5.16 -6.24
CA ASP A 340 15.67 6.13 -5.40
C ASP A 340 16.54 7.39 -5.21
N VAL A 341 15.88 8.54 -5.17
CA VAL A 341 16.50 9.84 -4.89
C VAL A 341 15.65 10.62 -3.90
N PHE A 342 16.30 11.28 -2.95
CA PHE A 342 15.65 11.97 -1.84
C PHE A 342 15.92 13.45 -1.94
N ILE A 343 14.86 14.25 -1.77
CA ILE A 343 14.93 15.70 -1.68
C ILE A 343 14.41 16.10 -0.30
N ASP A 344 15.30 16.53 0.58
CA ASP A 344 14.97 17.14 1.86
C ASP A 344 14.70 18.63 1.64
N LEU A 345 13.42 18.98 1.46
CA LEU A 345 12.97 20.34 1.23
C LEU A 345 12.78 21.05 2.57
N ILE A 346 13.78 21.82 2.97
CA ILE A 346 13.87 22.43 4.29
C ILE A 346 13.23 23.80 4.31
N GLY A 347 12.16 23.95 5.08
CA GLY A 347 11.46 25.21 5.28
C GLY A 347 10.87 25.29 6.68
N PHE A 348 9.65 25.80 6.79
CA PHE A 348 8.96 25.97 8.07
C PHE A 348 7.45 25.74 7.94
N ARG A 349 6.74 25.73 9.08
CA ARG A 349 5.28 25.68 9.12
C ARG A 349 4.76 26.99 9.69
N LYS A 350 4.05 27.79 8.88
CA LYS A 350 3.60 29.14 9.28
C LYS A 350 2.64 29.14 10.48
N TYR A 351 1.72 28.18 10.57
CA TYR A 351 0.75 28.04 11.65
C TYR A 351 1.04 26.82 12.53
N GLY A 352 0.21 26.58 13.54
CA GLY A 352 0.19 25.33 14.31
C GLY A 352 -0.02 24.09 13.43
N HIS A 353 -0.12 22.90 14.05
CA HIS A 353 -0.23 21.66 13.27
C HIS A 353 -1.44 21.68 12.34
N ASN A 354 -2.52 22.27 12.84
CA ASN A 354 -3.66 22.74 12.09
C ASN A 354 -3.92 24.22 12.44
N GLU A 355 -4.78 24.90 11.70
CA GLU A 355 -4.92 26.34 11.81
C GLU A 355 -5.74 26.82 13.01
N GLY A 356 -6.29 25.90 13.81
CA GLY A 356 -6.88 26.19 15.12
C GLY A 356 -5.96 25.87 16.32
N ASP A 357 -4.75 25.38 16.06
CA ASP A 357 -3.75 25.02 17.08
C ASP A 357 -2.80 26.20 17.33
N ASP A 358 -2.50 26.48 18.61
CA ASP A 358 -1.55 27.52 19.01
C ASP A 358 -0.17 26.89 19.28
N PRO A 359 0.80 27.07 18.37
CA PRO A 359 2.09 26.44 18.49
C PRO A 359 3.02 27.11 19.51
N GLU A 360 2.72 28.33 19.98
CA GLU A 360 3.58 29.05 20.91
C GLU A 360 3.58 28.43 22.31
N PHE A 361 2.58 27.59 22.63
CA PHE A 361 2.56 26.82 23.88
C PHE A 361 3.73 25.84 24.02
N THR A 362 4.31 25.38 22.91
CA THR A 362 5.38 24.37 22.90
C THR A 362 6.64 24.85 22.18
N ASN A 363 6.50 25.74 21.20
CA ASN A 363 7.58 26.16 20.30
C ASN A 363 7.71 27.69 20.17
N PRO A 364 7.69 28.48 21.27
CA PRO A 364 7.55 29.93 21.20
C PRO A 364 8.70 30.63 20.45
N LEU A 365 9.95 30.21 20.62
CA LEU A 365 11.10 30.84 19.96
C LEU A 365 11.09 30.60 18.44
N MET A 366 10.81 29.37 18.01
CA MET A 366 10.67 29.03 16.59
C MET A 366 9.58 29.89 15.93
N TYR A 367 8.42 30.03 16.59
CA TYR A 367 7.32 30.81 16.03
C TYR A 367 7.52 32.33 16.14
N GLN A 368 8.33 32.82 17.09
CA GLN A 368 8.81 34.21 17.07
C GLN A 368 9.64 34.53 15.83
N ASP A 369 10.45 33.58 15.36
CA ASP A 369 11.23 33.77 14.13
C ASP A 369 10.39 33.60 12.87
N ILE A 370 9.48 32.61 12.85
CA ILE A 370 8.52 32.42 11.74
C ILE A 370 7.64 33.66 11.57
N LYS A 371 7.21 34.32 12.65
CA LYS A 371 6.41 35.57 12.58
C LYS A 371 7.13 36.71 11.84
N LYS A 372 8.47 36.71 11.80
CA LYS A 372 9.27 37.73 11.10
C LYS A 372 9.44 37.39 9.61
N LYS A 373 9.17 36.15 9.21
CA LYS A 373 9.35 35.68 7.83
C LYS A 373 8.24 36.23 6.92
N GLN A 374 8.63 36.61 5.71
CA GLN A 374 7.68 36.85 4.62
C GLN A 374 7.32 35.53 3.94
N SER A 375 6.20 35.48 3.22
CA SER A 375 5.91 34.30 2.40
C SER A 375 6.92 34.17 1.26
N ILE A 376 7.19 32.92 0.85
CA ILE A 376 8.15 32.61 -0.22
C ILE A 376 7.79 33.35 -1.52
N TYR A 377 6.49 33.48 -1.83
CA TYR A 377 6.04 34.29 -2.95
C TYR A 377 6.46 35.76 -2.86
N LYS A 378 6.35 36.40 -1.69
CA LYS A 378 6.70 37.81 -1.50
C LYS A 378 8.20 38.04 -1.61
N GLN A 379 9.00 37.14 -1.04
CA GLN A 379 10.46 37.16 -1.15
C GLN A 379 10.88 37.06 -2.61
N TYR A 380 10.42 36.02 -3.31
CA TYR A 380 10.80 35.80 -4.71
C TYR A 380 10.25 36.87 -5.66
N LYS A 381 9.06 37.43 -5.36
CA LYS A 381 8.54 38.60 -6.08
C LYS A 381 9.47 39.79 -5.98
N ALA A 382 9.94 40.12 -4.77
CA ALA A 382 10.84 41.25 -4.57
C ALA A 382 12.16 41.04 -5.32
N GLU A 383 12.71 39.83 -5.26
CA GLU A 383 13.93 39.45 -5.97
C GLU A 383 13.79 39.63 -7.49
N LEU A 384 12.71 39.13 -8.12
CA LEU A 384 12.52 39.26 -9.56
C LEU A 384 12.26 40.70 -10.02
N ILE A 385 11.69 41.54 -9.15
CA ILE A 385 11.53 42.98 -9.41
C ILE A 385 12.89 43.68 -9.36
N GLU A 386 13.72 43.36 -8.38
CA GLU A 386 15.08 43.88 -8.25
C GLU A 386 15.96 43.48 -9.46
N GLN A 387 15.80 42.25 -9.95
CA GLN A 387 16.44 41.78 -11.18
C GLN A 387 15.85 42.41 -12.47
N GLY A 388 14.80 43.24 -12.37
CA GLY A 388 14.14 43.87 -13.53
C GLY A 388 13.40 42.89 -14.45
N LEU A 389 13.07 41.69 -13.97
CA LEU A 389 12.45 40.64 -14.78
C LEU A 389 10.92 40.79 -14.87
N ILE A 390 10.31 41.46 -13.88
CA ILE A 390 8.89 41.80 -13.81
C ILE A 390 8.70 43.13 -13.05
N SER A 391 7.73 43.95 -13.45
CA SER A 391 7.41 45.20 -12.77
C SER A 391 6.40 45.03 -11.63
N HIS A 392 6.38 46.00 -10.70
CA HIS A 392 5.36 46.05 -9.65
C HIS A 392 3.92 46.07 -10.19
N GLN A 393 3.69 46.75 -11.32
CA GLN A 393 2.37 46.84 -11.93
C GLN A 393 1.90 45.49 -12.50
N GLU A 394 2.80 44.76 -13.16
CA GLU A 394 2.51 43.42 -13.67
C GLU A 394 2.20 42.43 -12.54
N CYS A 395 2.99 42.45 -11.45
CA CYS A 395 2.71 41.61 -10.29
C CYS A 395 1.32 41.89 -9.69
N LYS A 396 0.98 43.18 -9.52
CA LYS A 396 -0.32 43.58 -8.97
C LYS A 396 -1.48 43.11 -9.85
N ALA A 397 -1.37 43.26 -11.17
CA ALA A 397 -2.38 42.77 -12.11
C ALA A 397 -2.56 41.24 -12.02
N LEU A 398 -1.46 40.49 -11.88
CA LEU A 398 -1.51 39.04 -11.70
C LEU A 398 -2.18 38.62 -10.39
N GLU A 399 -1.98 39.37 -9.31
CA GLU A 399 -2.63 39.16 -8.01
C GLU A 399 -4.14 39.45 -8.11
N GLU A 400 -4.53 40.58 -8.68
CA GLU A 400 -5.95 40.96 -8.87
C GLU A 400 -6.71 39.91 -9.68
N THR A 401 -6.14 39.45 -10.80
CA THR A 401 -6.75 38.39 -11.62
C THR A 401 -6.93 37.08 -10.86
N GLN A 402 -5.95 36.69 -10.03
CA GLN A 402 -6.06 35.47 -9.23
C GLN A 402 -7.14 35.61 -8.15
N GLN A 403 -7.23 36.78 -7.53
CA GLN A 403 -8.24 37.06 -6.51
C GLN A 403 -9.66 37.02 -7.09
N ASP A 404 -9.85 37.58 -8.29
CA ASP A 404 -11.12 37.54 -9.01
C ASP A 404 -11.52 36.10 -9.39
N LEU A 405 -10.58 35.29 -9.87
CA LEU A 405 -10.81 33.88 -10.15
C LEU A 405 -11.28 33.13 -8.90
N LEU A 406 -10.60 33.28 -7.77
CA LEU A 406 -10.98 32.61 -6.51
C LEU A 406 -12.38 33.04 -6.03
N ASN A 407 -12.73 34.32 -6.19
CA ASN A 407 -14.07 34.82 -5.88
C ASN A 407 -15.15 34.23 -6.80
N GLN A 408 -14.85 34.04 -8.09
CA GLN A 408 -15.75 33.39 -9.04
C GLN A 408 -15.96 31.91 -8.72
N GLU A 409 -14.86 31.19 -8.46
CA GLU A 409 -14.88 29.77 -8.08
C GLU A 409 -15.65 29.54 -6.78
N TYR A 410 -15.55 30.45 -5.82
CA TYR A 410 -16.34 30.37 -4.59
C TYR A 410 -17.85 30.51 -4.85
N LYS A 411 -18.28 31.41 -5.74
CA LYS A 411 -19.69 31.52 -6.14
C LYS A 411 -20.19 30.25 -6.86
N LEU A 412 -19.32 29.58 -7.62
CA LEU A 412 -19.66 28.29 -8.23
C LEU A 412 -19.83 27.20 -7.18
N ALA A 413 -18.97 27.19 -6.15
CA ALA A 413 -19.07 26.24 -5.05
C ALA A 413 -20.38 26.41 -4.24
N GLU A 414 -20.80 27.65 -4.00
CA GLU A 414 -22.08 27.95 -3.34
C GLU A 414 -23.27 27.38 -4.13
N LYS A 415 -23.30 27.59 -5.46
CA LYS A 415 -24.34 27.03 -6.34
C LYS A 415 -24.37 25.51 -6.32
N GLN A 416 -23.19 24.86 -6.34
CA GLN A 416 -23.12 23.40 -6.33
C GLN A 416 -23.76 22.80 -5.07
N ILE A 417 -23.63 23.46 -3.93
CA ILE A 417 -24.24 22.98 -2.68
C ILE A 417 -25.75 23.10 -2.68
N GLU A 418 -26.31 24.17 -3.24
CA GLU A 418 -27.76 24.32 -3.39
C GLU A 418 -28.36 23.14 -4.17
N GLU A 419 -27.64 22.64 -5.19
CA GLU A 419 -28.02 21.47 -5.97
C GLU A 419 -27.89 20.16 -5.18
N ILE A 420 -26.81 19.99 -4.41
CA ILE A 420 -26.54 18.75 -3.63
C ILE A 420 -27.47 18.61 -2.43
N CYS A 421 -27.82 19.71 -1.74
CA CYS A 421 -28.78 19.70 -0.63
C CYS A 421 -30.18 19.19 -1.03
N CYS A 422 -30.49 19.14 -2.33
CA CYS A 422 -31.73 18.58 -2.86
C CYS A 422 -31.65 17.07 -3.15
N SER A 423 -30.48 16.45 -3.02
CA SER A 423 -30.28 15.01 -3.25
C SER A 423 -30.58 14.20 -1.99
N LYS A 424 -31.40 13.13 -2.11
CA LYS A 424 -31.69 12.22 -1.00
C LYS A 424 -30.47 11.36 -0.73
N TYR A 425 -30.11 11.23 0.56
CA TYR A 425 -29.17 10.22 1.03
C TYR A 425 -29.71 8.82 0.66
N ILE A 426 -28.99 8.11 -0.21
CA ILE A 426 -29.32 6.73 -0.57
C ILE A 426 -28.43 5.85 0.28
N LEU A 427 -28.95 5.35 1.40
CA LEU A 427 -28.34 4.20 2.05
C LEU A 427 -28.29 3.08 1.01
N THR A 428 -27.09 2.71 0.56
CA THR A 428 -26.89 1.47 -0.19
C THR A 428 -27.47 0.35 0.66
N SER A 429 -28.49 -0.31 0.14
CA SER A 429 -29.16 -1.39 0.86
C SER A 429 -28.18 -2.53 1.09
N GLU A 430 -28.18 -3.11 2.29
CA GLU A 430 -27.43 -4.35 2.60
C GLU A 430 -27.77 -5.51 1.64
N ASP A 431 -28.87 -5.38 0.89
CA ASP A 431 -29.37 -6.30 -0.14
C ASP A 431 -28.57 -6.31 -1.46
N GLU A 432 -27.56 -5.45 -1.64
CA GLU A 432 -26.67 -5.55 -2.81
C GLU A 432 -25.85 -6.84 -2.72
N LYS A 433 -26.34 -7.90 -3.39
CA LYS A 433 -25.60 -9.15 -3.55
C LYS A 433 -24.21 -8.84 -4.11
N ILE A 434 -23.17 -9.44 -3.50
CA ILE A 434 -21.84 -9.43 -4.12
C ILE A 434 -22.01 -10.03 -5.52
N GLU A 435 -21.85 -9.20 -6.54
CA GLU A 435 -21.71 -9.65 -7.92
C GLU A 435 -20.42 -10.49 -8.00
N THR A 436 -20.53 -11.78 -7.71
CA THR A 436 -19.67 -12.76 -8.36
C THR A 436 -20.27 -12.92 -9.73
N ASP A 437 -19.66 -12.29 -10.75
CA ASP A 437 -20.02 -12.52 -12.14
C ASP A 437 -20.18 -14.02 -12.40
N ASN A 438 -21.03 -14.39 -13.37
CA ASN A 438 -21.27 -15.76 -13.83
C ASN A 438 -19.98 -16.38 -14.44
N PHE A 439 -18.92 -16.49 -13.66
CA PHE A 439 -17.65 -17.06 -14.03
C PHE A 439 -17.79 -18.57 -13.97
N GLN A 440 -17.54 -19.24 -15.10
CA GLN A 440 -17.54 -20.69 -15.13
C GLN A 440 -16.28 -21.20 -14.42
N ALA A 441 -16.43 -21.50 -13.12
CA ALA A 441 -15.35 -21.95 -12.25
C ALA A 441 -14.84 -23.36 -12.62
N ASN A 442 -15.59 -24.12 -13.39
CA ASN A 442 -15.26 -25.50 -13.69
C ASN A 442 -14.12 -25.61 -14.71
N THR A 443 -13.46 -26.76 -14.73
CA THR A 443 -12.46 -27.10 -15.73
C THR A 443 -12.98 -28.06 -16.80
N THR A 444 -12.11 -28.44 -17.74
CA THR A 444 -12.41 -29.40 -18.81
C THR A 444 -11.41 -30.54 -18.78
N GLU A 445 -11.82 -31.74 -19.20
CA GLU A 445 -10.92 -32.89 -19.36
C GLU A 445 -9.68 -32.54 -20.20
N HIS A 446 -9.89 -31.77 -21.28
CA HIS A 446 -8.82 -31.30 -22.14
C HIS A 446 -7.79 -30.41 -21.41
N LEU A 447 -8.21 -29.61 -20.42
CA LEU A 447 -7.24 -28.88 -19.59
C LEU A 447 -6.48 -29.84 -18.67
N LEU A 448 -7.16 -30.81 -18.05
CA LEU A 448 -6.51 -31.81 -17.19
C LEU A 448 -5.42 -32.56 -17.96
N ASP A 449 -5.68 -32.95 -19.20
CA ASP A 449 -4.69 -33.57 -20.08
C ASP A 449 -3.48 -32.67 -20.34
N LYS A 450 -3.71 -31.38 -20.59
CA LYS A 450 -2.61 -30.40 -20.76
C LYS A 450 -1.76 -30.25 -19.50
N VAL A 451 -2.40 -30.18 -18.33
CA VAL A 451 -1.73 -30.10 -17.03
C VAL A 451 -0.94 -31.38 -16.76
N ALA A 452 -1.52 -32.55 -17.03
CA ALA A 452 -0.86 -33.85 -16.92
C ALA A 452 0.39 -33.94 -17.82
N ASN A 453 0.28 -33.47 -19.06
CA ASN A 453 1.39 -33.44 -20.02
C ASN A 453 2.48 -32.46 -19.58
N ALA A 454 2.11 -31.26 -19.11
CA ALA A 454 3.06 -30.27 -18.63
C ALA A 454 3.95 -30.83 -17.50
N MET A 455 3.38 -31.58 -16.55
CA MET A 455 4.15 -32.20 -15.45
C MET A 455 5.25 -33.18 -15.89
N THR A 456 5.29 -33.60 -17.16
CA THR A 456 6.37 -34.44 -17.69
C THR A 456 7.54 -33.65 -18.27
N LEU A 457 7.34 -32.37 -18.61
CA LEU A 457 8.34 -31.52 -19.26
C LEU A 457 9.65 -31.38 -18.49
N PRO A 458 9.65 -31.23 -17.14
CA PRO A 458 10.89 -31.06 -16.40
C PRO A 458 11.88 -32.23 -16.58
N PHE A 459 11.41 -33.45 -16.88
CA PHE A 459 12.27 -34.63 -16.92
C PHE A 459 13.18 -34.74 -18.16
N THR A 460 13.15 -33.75 -19.07
CA THR A 460 13.95 -33.77 -20.30
C THR A 460 15.25 -33.00 -20.19
N ASN A 461 15.22 -31.76 -19.69
CA ASN A 461 16.36 -30.84 -19.64
C ASN A 461 16.39 -30.01 -18.34
N PHE A 462 15.81 -30.53 -17.25
CA PHE A 462 15.79 -29.84 -15.95
C PHE A 462 16.07 -30.86 -14.83
N SER A 463 17.06 -30.58 -13.98
CA SER A 463 17.40 -31.47 -12.87
C SER A 463 16.46 -31.24 -11.70
N VAL A 464 15.35 -32.00 -11.66
CA VAL A 464 14.37 -31.90 -10.58
C VAL A 464 14.87 -32.65 -9.34
N ASN A 465 14.60 -32.12 -8.14
CA ASN A 465 14.83 -32.86 -6.90
C ASN A 465 13.99 -34.16 -6.87
N LYS A 466 14.62 -35.31 -6.59
CA LYS A 466 13.98 -36.65 -6.58
C LYS A 466 12.68 -36.76 -5.75
N LYS A 467 12.53 -35.98 -4.67
CA LYS A 467 11.28 -35.97 -3.88
C LYS A 467 10.16 -35.24 -4.63
N LEU A 468 10.49 -34.17 -5.36
CA LEU A 468 9.56 -33.43 -6.20
C LEU A 468 9.17 -34.22 -7.45
N GLU A 469 10.08 -35.00 -8.02
CA GLU A 469 9.74 -35.91 -9.14
C GLU A 469 8.62 -36.88 -8.73
N LYS A 470 8.76 -37.50 -7.56
CA LYS A 470 7.72 -38.39 -7.00
C LYS A 470 6.40 -37.66 -6.76
N LEU A 471 6.45 -36.42 -6.27
CA LEU A 471 5.26 -35.60 -6.07
C LEU A 471 4.58 -35.27 -7.41
N LEU A 472 5.32 -34.86 -8.44
CA LEU A 472 4.79 -34.56 -9.77
C LEU A 472 4.17 -35.80 -10.42
N VAL A 473 4.81 -36.96 -10.29
CA VAL A 473 4.25 -38.23 -10.78
C VAL A 473 2.94 -38.56 -10.06
N LYS A 474 2.90 -38.43 -8.73
CA LYS A 474 1.67 -38.65 -7.95
C LYS A 474 0.56 -37.68 -8.38
N ARG A 475 0.87 -36.40 -8.52
CA ARG A 475 -0.08 -35.36 -8.95
C ARG A 475 -0.60 -35.57 -10.37
N ARG A 476 0.24 -36.10 -11.26
CA ARG A 476 -0.20 -36.51 -12.59
C ARG A 476 -1.17 -37.68 -12.53
N GLN A 477 -0.91 -38.68 -11.68
CA GLN A 477 -1.81 -39.81 -11.50
C GLN A 477 -3.17 -39.37 -10.91
N SER A 478 -3.19 -38.39 -10.00
CA SER A 478 -4.44 -37.89 -9.42
C SER A 478 -5.38 -37.18 -10.40
N LEU A 479 -4.91 -36.82 -11.61
CA LEU A 479 -5.77 -36.26 -12.66
C LEU A 479 -6.60 -37.34 -13.39
N ASN A 480 -6.47 -38.61 -13.02
CA ASN A 480 -7.31 -39.69 -13.50
C ASN A 480 -8.37 -40.02 -12.43
N GLU A 481 -9.66 -39.99 -12.80
CA GLU A 481 -10.79 -40.26 -11.91
C GLU A 481 -10.69 -41.63 -11.19
N SER A 482 -9.99 -42.61 -11.78
CA SER A 482 -9.78 -43.93 -11.18
C SER A 482 -8.72 -43.96 -10.05
N PHE A 483 -8.01 -42.86 -9.81
CA PHE A 483 -6.98 -42.79 -8.77
C PHE A 483 -7.59 -42.54 -7.39
N GLU A 484 -7.55 -43.57 -6.52
CA GLU A 484 -8.21 -43.55 -5.21
C GLU A 484 -7.77 -42.41 -4.28
N ASP A 485 -6.52 -41.98 -4.38
CA ASP A 485 -5.97 -40.93 -3.52
C ASP A 485 -6.51 -39.53 -3.86
N GLY A 486 -7.14 -39.34 -5.03
CA GLY A 486 -7.73 -38.06 -5.46
C GLY A 486 -6.72 -36.91 -5.63
N ILE A 487 -7.24 -35.72 -5.90
CA ILE A 487 -6.47 -34.48 -6.06
C ILE A 487 -6.28 -33.83 -4.68
N ASP A 488 -5.01 -33.62 -4.30
CA ASP A 488 -4.64 -32.92 -3.07
C ASP A 488 -4.78 -31.39 -3.17
N TRP A 489 -4.77 -30.71 -2.02
CA TRP A 489 -4.93 -29.25 -1.93
C TRP A 489 -3.94 -28.47 -2.80
N GLY A 490 -2.65 -28.82 -2.74
CA GLY A 490 -1.62 -28.08 -3.49
C GLY A 490 -1.70 -28.34 -4.99
N MET A 491 -2.26 -29.48 -5.42
CA MET A 491 -2.55 -29.75 -6.82
C MET A 491 -3.81 -29.02 -7.28
N ALA A 492 -4.86 -28.96 -6.47
CA ALA A 492 -6.06 -28.18 -6.77
C ALA A 492 -5.74 -26.68 -6.92
N GLU A 493 -4.88 -26.15 -6.04
CA GLU A 493 -4.37 -24.78 -6.12
C GLU A 493 -3.60 -24.54 -7.44
N ASN A 494 -2.66 -25.42 -7.76
CA ASN A 494 -1.92 -25.37 -9.03
C ASN A 494 -2.83 -25.47 -10.26
N LEU A 495 -3.86 -26.32 -10.19
CA LEU A 495 -4.84 -26.48 -11.26
C LEU A 495 -5.66 -25.19 -11.46
N ALA A 496 -6.02 -24.49 -10.39
CA ALA A 496 -6.68 -23.20 -10.48
C ALA A 496 -5.79 -22.19 -11.22
N TYR A 497 -4.52 -22.07 -10.85
CA TYR A 497 -3.62 -21.13 -11.52
C TYR A 497 -3.33 -21.50 -12.98
N ALA A 498 -3.11 -22.79 -13.25
CA ALA A 498 -2.89 -23.30 -14.60
C ALA A 498 -4.10 -23.05 -15.51
N SER A 499 -5.32 -23.18 -14.97
CA SER A 499 -6.55 -22.90 -15.69
C SER A 499 -6.69 -21.43 -16.06
N LEU A 500 -6.45 -20.52 -15.11
CA LEU A 500 -6.55 -19.08 -15.33
C LEU A 500 -5.58 -18.59 -16.40
N VAL A 501 -4.30 -19.00 -16.35
CA VAL A 501 -3.34 -18.56 -17.38
C VAL A 501 -3.64 -19.17 -18.76
N ASN A 502 -4.19 -20.38 -18.82
CA ASN A 502 -4.66 -20.97 -20.08
C ASN A 502 -5.93 -20.28 -20.63
N GLU A 503 -6.66 -19.53 -19.80
CA GLU A 503 -7.76 -18.64 -20.18
C GLU A 503 -7.28 -17.21 -20.50
N GLY A 504 -5.99 -16.91 -20.30
CA GLY A 504 -5.42 -15.58 -20.53
C GLY A 504 -5.53 -14.63 -19.34
N ILE A 505 -5.81 -15.15 -18.14
CA ILE A 505 -5.88 -14.39 -16.89
C ILE A 505 -4.55 -14.55 -16.13
N SER A 506 -3.88 -13.43 -15.83
CA SER A 506 -2.61 -13.45 -15.10
C SER A 506 -2.81 -13.71 -13.61
N VAL A 507 -1.83 -14.41 -13.01
CA VAL A 507 -1.78 -14.69 -11.57
C VAL A 507 -0.51 -14.05 -10.99
N ARG A 508 -0.66 -13.21 -9.96
CA ARG A 508 0.45 -12.75 -9.13
C ARG A 508 0.31 -13.38 -7.75
N PHE A 509 1.38 -14.01 -7.27
CA PHE A 509 1.43 -14.62 -5.95
C PHE A 509 2.65 -14.12 -5.20
N SER A 510 2.44 -13.54 -4.03
CA SER A 510 3.48 -12.98 -3.20
C SER A 510 3.34 -13.39 -1.73
N GLY A 511 4.46 -13.52 -1.02
CA GLY A 511 4.52 -13.86 0.39
C GLY A 511 5.83 -14.57 0.75
N GLN A 512 6.07 -14.78 2.04
CA GLN A 512 7.29 -15.43 2.52
C GLN A 512 7.28 -16.90 2.11
N ASP A 513 8.32 -17.34 1.41
CA ASP A 513 8.48 -18.71 0.89
C ASP A 513 7.39 -19.21 -0.08
N SER A 514 6.55 -18.31 -0.62
CA SER A 514 5.37 -18.65 -1.44
C SER A 514 5.66 -19.49 -2.69
N LYS A 515 6.87 -19.40 -3.26
CA LYS A 515 7.31 -20.25 -4.39
C LYS A 515 7.20 -21.74 -4.08
N ARG A 516 7.69 -22.14 -2.90
CA ARG A 516 7.63 -23.52 -2.40
C ARG A 516 6.34 -23.78 -1.62
N GLY A 517 5.85 -22.75 -0.93
CA GLY A 517 4.90 -22.79 0.16
C GLY A 517 5.60 -23.14 1.48
N THR A 518 5.21 -22.45 2.57
CA THR A 518 5.70 -22.69 3.94
C THR A 518 5.72 -24.18 4.27
N PHE A 519 4.61 -24.85 3.98
CA PHE A 519 4.41 -26.27 4.28
C PHE A 519 4.93 -27.21 3.19
N SER A 520 5.71 -26.74 2.21
CA SER A 520 6.24 -27.54 1.08
C SER A 520 5.15 -28.33 0.35
N HIS A 521 4.02 -27.68 0.07
CA HIS A 521 2.88 -28.28 -0.61
C HIS A 521 2.70 -27.73 -2.03
N ARG A 522 3.17 -26.51 -2.31
CA ARG A 522 2.80 -25.78 -3.53
C ARG A 522 3.70 -26.11 -4.71
N HIS A 523 4.98 -25.78 -4.57
CA HIS A 523 6.01 -25.95 -5.61
C HIS A 523 5.62 -25.30 -6.95
N LEU A 524 5.15 -24.05 -6.91
CA LEU A 524 4.81 -23.28 -8.11
C LEU A 524 6.04 -22.97 -8.97
N ALA A 525 7.17 -22.76 -8.31
CA ALA A 525 8.48 -22.61 -8.94
C ALA A 525 9.35 -23.82 -8.59
N LEU A 526 9.87 -24.49 -9.62
CA LEU A 526 10.86 -25.56 -9.50
C LEU A 526 12.27 -24.96 -9.64
N ILE A 527 13.23 -25.47 -8.89
CA ILE A 527 14.63 -25.04 -8.92
C ILE A 527 15.51 -26.18 -9.44
N ASP A 528 16.27 -25.93 -10.50
CA ASP A 528 17.18 -26.90 -11.09
C ASP A 528 18.33 -27.19 -10.12
N GLN A 529 18.56 -28.46 -9.82
CA GLN A 529 19.59 -28.86 -8.84
C GLN A 529 21.03 -28.70 -9.34
N ASN A 530 21.25 -28.46 -10.63
CA ASN A 530 22.57 -28.30 -11.21
C ASN A 530 22.98 -26.83 -11.41
N ASN A 531 22.02 -25.92 -11.60
CA ASN A 531 22.31 -24.51 -11.94
C ASN A 531 21.37 -23.48 -11.30
N GLU A 532 20.44 -23.90 -10.44
CA GLU A 532 19.50 -23.04 -9.71
C GLU A 532 18.53 -22.23 -10.58
N ASN A 533 18.45 -22.52 -11.88
CA ASN A 533 17.46 -21.89 -12.75
C ASN A 533 16.05 -22.23 -12.29
N GLU A 534 15.18 -21.23 -12.35
CA GLU A 534 13.79 -21.34 -11.93
C GLU A 534 12.89 -21.71 -13.12
N LEU A 535 11.99 -22.68 -12.91
CA LEU A 535 10.95 -23.07 -13.83
C LEU A 535 9.57 -22.94 -13.18
N ILE A 536 8.77 -21.97 -13.64
CA ILE A 536 7.34 -21.91 -13.34
C ILE A 536 6.61 -22.75 -14.39
N LEU A 537 6.27 -23.98 -14.02
CA LEU A 537 5.82 -25.00 -14.96
C LEU A 537 4.58 -24.57 -15.75
N TRP A 538 3.59 -23.98 -15.07
CA TRP A 538 2.28 -23.69 -15.64
C TRP A 538 2.29 -22.53 -16.63
N ASN A 539 3.36 -21.73 -16.68
CA ASN A 539 3.54 -20.69 -17.71
C ASN A 539 3.64 -21.28 -19.12
N LYS A 540 3.92 -22.58 -19.27
CA LYS A 540 3.86 -23.29 -20.56
C LYS A 540 2.44 -23.40 -21.12
N LEU A 541 1.42 -23.24 -20.28
CA LEU A 541 0.01 -23.31 -20.66
C LEU A 541 -0.59 -21.93 -20.93
N ALA A 542 0.17 -20.85 -20.69
CA ALA A 542 -0.35 -19.50 -20.74
C ALA A 542 -0.74 -19.06 -22.17
N LYS A 543 -1.84 -18.29 -22.27
CA LYS A 543 -2.30 -17.65 -23.51
C LYS A 543 -2.32 -16.13 -23.36
N ASN A 544 -2.43 -15.40 -24.47
CA ASN A 544 -2.66 -13.95 -24.51
C ASN A 544 -1.68 -13.12 -23.64
N SER A 545 -0.42 -13.56 -23.56
CA SER A 545 0.63 -12.96 -22.71
C SER A 545 0.36 -13.00 -21.20
N ALA A 546 -0.63 -13.80 -20.76
CA ALA A 546 -0.82 -14.07 -19.35
C ALA A 546 0.40 -14.77 -18.75
N LYS A 547 0.60 -14.59 -17.45
CA LYS A 547 1.69 -15.23 -16.73
C LYS A 547 1.32 -15.46 -15.28
N ILE A 548 1.87 -16.52 -14.71
CA ILE A 548 2.04 -16.68 -13.26
C ILE A 548 3.36 -16.01 -12.89
N SER A 549 3.28 -15.02 -12.02
CA SER A 549 4.43 -14.36 -11.40
C SER A 549 4.40 -14.66 -9.90
N VAL A 550 5.32 -15.50 -9.43
CA VAL A 550 5.41 -15.89 -8.02
C VAL A 550 6.70 -15.38 -7.40
N TYR A 551 6.60 -14.76 -6.23
CA TYR A 551 7.73 -14.14 -5.55
C TYR A 551 7.80 -14.63 -4.10
N ASN A 552 9.03 -14.89 -3.64
CA ASN A 552 9.30 -14.92 -2.21
C ASN A 552 9.47 -13.45 -1.79
N SER A 553 8.56 -12.95 -0.95
CA SER A 553 8.66 -11.60 -0.40
C SER A 553 9.83 -11.52 0.60
N PRO A 554 10.34 -10.30 0.89
CA PRO A 554 11.11 -10.10 2.12
C PRO A 554 10.24 -10.40 3.36
N VAL A 555 10.89 -10.45 4.51
CA VAL A 555 10.23 -10.62 5.82
C VAL A 555 9.60 -9.28 6.24
N SER A 556 8.49 -8.95 5.58
CA SER A 556 7.68 -7.75 5.81
C SER A 556 6.22 -8.09 5.47
N GLU A 557 5.32 -7.93 6.42
CA GLU A 557 3.89 -8.07 6.18
C GLU A 557 3.28 -6.73 5.73
N TYR A 558 3.67 -5.62 6.37
CA TYR A 558 3.03 -4.32 6.17
C TYR A 558 3.26 -3.78 4.76
N ALA A 559 4.52 -3.60 4.35
CA ALA A 559 4.82 -3.02 3.04
C ALA A 559 4.46 -3.99 1.90
N VAL A 560 4.66 -5.30 2.07
CA VAL A 560 4.31 -6.27 1.04
C VAL A 560 2.80 -6.31 0.82
N LEU A 561 1.97 -6.35 1.87
CA LEU A 561 0.51 -6.34 1.70
C LEU A 561 0.02 -5.03 1.05
N GLY A 562 0.57 -3.88 1.47
CA GLY A 562 0.27 -2.59 0.83
C GLY A 562 0.65 -2.56 -0.65
N PHE A 563 1.80 -3.15 -1.00
CA PHE A 563 2.23 -3.29 -2.39
C PHE A 563 1.26 -4.17 -3.20
N GLU A 564 0.86 -5.32 -2.67
CA GLU A 564 -0.10 -6.20 -3.37
C GLU A 564 -1.48 -5.56 -3.53
N TYR A 565 -1.94 -4.75 -2.54
CA TYR A 565 -3.16 -3.95 -2.68
C TYR A 565 -3.05 -2.96 -3.84
N GLY A 566 -1.96 -2.19 -3.90
CA GLY A 566 -1.72 -1.21 -4.97
C GLY A 566 -1.57 -1.85 -6.34
N TYR A 567 -0.87 -3.00 -6.42
CA TYR A 567 -0.75 -3.78 -7.65
C TYR A 567 -2.13 -4.23 -8.14
N ASN A 568 -2.96 -4.76 -7.24
CA ASN A 568 -4.30 -5.21 -7.58
C ASN A 568 -5.21 -4.05 -8.02
N LEU A 569 -5.13 -2.90 -7.35
CA LEU A 569 -5.87 -1.69 -7.72
C LEU A 569 -5.58 -1.28 -9.18
N ALA A 570 -4.31 -1.28 -9.59
CA ALA A 570 -3.93 -0.98 -10.97
C ALA A 570 -4.51 -1.98 -11.99
N LYS A 571 -4.62 -3.27 -11.61
CA LYS A 571 -5.23 -4.29 -12.47
C LYS A 571 -6.74 -4.12 -12.57
N ILE A 572 -7.43 -3.85 -11.46
CA ILE A 572 -8.86 -3.53 -11.45
C ILE A 572 -9.15 -2.30 -12.33
N GLU A 573 -8.35 -1.24 -12.22
CA GLU A 573 -8.49 -0.03 -13.04
C GLU A 573 -8.25 -0.28 -14.54
N SER A 574 -7.50 -1.32 -14.90
CA SER A 574 -7.32 -1.71 -16.30
C SER A 574 -8.53 -2.43 -16.90
N GLY A 575 -9.51 -2.80 -16.08
CA GLY A 575 -10.71 -3.53 -16.51
C GLY A 575 -10.46 -4.99 -16.88
N LYS A 576 -9.27 -5.53 -16.58
CA LYS A 576 -8.90 -6.92 -16.89
C LYS A 576 -9.02 -7.79 -15.65
N ASP A 577 -9.60 -8.97 -15.83
CA ASP A 577 -9.59 -10.01 -14.81
C ASP A 577 -8.17 -10.41 -14.45
N ASN A 578 -7.94 -10.64 -13.17
CA ASN A 578 -6.64 -10.96 -12.61
C ASN A 578 -6.81 -11.63 -11.25
N LEU A 579 -5.87 -12.49 -10.89
CA LEU A 579 -5.76 -13.03 -9.54
C LEU A 579 -4.48 -12.52 -8.90
N THR A 580 -4.62 -11.65 -7.89
CA THR A 580 -3.51 -11.18 -7.06
C THR A 580 -3.66 -11.77 -5.66
N ILE A 581 -2.59 -12.41 -5.17
CA ILE A 581 -2.58 -13.16 -3.91
C ILE A 581 -1.42 -12.69 -3.04
N TRP A 582 -1.73 -12.40 -1.78
CA TRP A 582 -0.77 -12.31 -0.69
C TRP A 582 -0.98 -13.47 0.29
N GLU A 583 0.10 -14.17 0.65
CA GLU A 583 0.10 -15.25 1.64
C GLU A 583 0.95 -14.89 2.85
N ALA A 584 0.35 -14.98 4.03
CA ALA A 584 1.09 -14.96 5.30
C ALA A 584 1.77 -16.32 5.52
N GLN A 585 2.97 -16.33 6.11
CA GLN A 585 3.65 -17.60 6.42
C GLN A 585 2.82 -18.47 7.37
N PHE A 586 2.27 -17.84 8.40
CA PHE A 586 1.15 -18.31 9.23
C PHE A 586 0.16 -17.15 9.36
N GLY A 587 -1.14 -17.44 9.43
CA GLY A 587 -2.16 -16.40 9.51
C GLY A 587 -2.01 -15.50 10.74
N ASP A 588 -1.37 -16.02 11.80
CA ASP A 588 -1.07 -15.30 13.04
C ASP A 588 -0.26 -14.01 12.81
N PHE A 589 0.60 -13.96 11.78
CA PHE A 589 1.49 -12.82 11.48
C PHE A 589 0.82 -11.68 10.71
N ALA A 590 -0.39 -11.90 10.19
CA ALA A 590 -1.13 -10.86 9.45
C ALA A 590 -1.39 -9.60 10.28
N ASN A 591 -1.36 -9.70 11.61
CA ASN A 591 -1.48 -8.56 12.51
C ASN A 591 -0.36 -7.51 12.35
N GLY A 592 0.80 -7.86 11.79
CA GLY A 592 1.84 -6.88 11.44
C GLY A 592 1.38 -5.87 10.38
N ALA A 593 0.40 -6.24 9.56
CA ALA A 593 -0.17 -5.40 8.51
C ALA A 593 -1.56 -4.84 8.85
N GLN A 594 -1.92 -4.73 10.14
CA GLN A 594 -3.29 -4.39 10.55
C GLN A 594 -3.81 -3.08 9.95
N ILE A 595 -2.97 -2.05 9.80
CA ILE A 595 -3.37 -0.78 9.18
C ILE A 595 -3.79 -1.00 7.71
N MET A 596 -3.12 -1.87 6.97
CA MET A 596 -3.48 -2.19 5.58
C MET A 596 -4.85 -2.87 5.50
N PHE A 597 -5.11 -3.80 6.42
CA PHE A 597 -6.42 -4.43 6.54
C PHE A 597 -7.51 -3.41 6.85
N ASP A 598 -7.36 -2.66 7.95
CA ASP A 598 -8.40 -1.77 8.46
C ASP A 598 -8.67 -0.59 7.52
N GLN A 599 -7.61 -0.01 6.96
CA GLN A 599 -7.67 1.28 6.29
C GLN A 599 -7.66 1.20 4.75
N PHE A 600 -7.38 0.04 4.18
CA PHE A 600 -7.47 -0.16 2.74
C PHE A 600 -8.41 -1.30 2.42
N ILE A 601 -8.02 -2.55 2.75
CA ILE A 601 -8.72 -3.75 2.29
C ILE A 601 -10.20 -3.75 2.73
N PHE A 602 -10.52 -3.35 3.97
CA PHE A 602 -11.90 -3.47 4.48
C PHE A 602 -12.77 -2.22 4.29
N SER A 603 -12.17 -1.06 4.04
CA SER A 603 -12.89 0.23 4.10
C SER A 603 -12.68 1.13 2.88
N ALA A 604 -11.74 0.83 1.97
CA ALA A 604 -11.46 1.70 0.83
C ALA A 604 -12.65 1.88 -0.12
N GLU A 605 -13.49 0.86 -0.28
CA GLU A 605 -14.68 0.98 -1.13
C GLU A 605 -15.68 1.98 -0.55
N GLN A 606 -15.95 1.92 0.76
CA GLN A 606 -16.89 2.84 1.42
C GLN A 606 -16.31 4.25 1.61
N LYS A 607 -14.98 4.38 1.73
CA LYS A 607 -14.34 5.70 1.87
C LYS A 607 -14.09 6.39 0.54
N TRP A 608 -13.70 5.62 -0.48
CA TRP A 608 -13.09 6.16 -1.70
C TRP A 608 -13.66 5.57 -3.00
N ASN A 609 -14.67 4.69 -2.92
CA ASN A 609 -15.21 3.94 -4.06
C ASN A 609 -14.14 3.10 -4.79
N GLU A 610 -13.09 2.67 -4.08
CA GLU A 610 -12.02 1.84 -4.63
C GLU A 610 -12.36 0.35 -4.48
N LYS A 611 -12.67 -0.30 -5.59
CA LYS A 611 -12.85 -1.76 -5.65
C LYS A 611 -11.50 -2.46 -5.70
N ASN A 612 -11.42 -3.62 -5.06
CA ASN A 612 -10.21 -4.44 -5.00
C ASN A 612 -10.58 -5.92 -4.88
N ASN A 613 -9.89 -6.82 -5.56
CA ASN A 613 -10.14 -8.27 -5.48
C ASN A 613 -8.95 -9.07 -4.93
N LEU A 614 -8.04 -8.41 -4.21
CA LEU A 614 -6.91 -9.04 -3.54
C LEU A 614 -7.35 -10.22 -2.69
N THR A 615 -6.65 -11.34 -2.87
CA THR A 615 -6.82 -12.55 -2.07
C THR A 615 -5.74 -12.62 -0.99
N VAL A 616 -6.17 -12.83 0.24
CA VAL A 616 -5.31 -12.94 1.43
C VAL A 616 -5.42 -14.36 1.96
N LEU A 617 -4.32 -15.11 1.90
CA LEU A 617 -4.25 -16.48 2.41
C LEU A 617 -3.62 -16.48 3.80
N LEU A 618 -4.37 -17.00 4.78
CA LEU A 618 -4.00 -16.97 6.19
C LEU A 618 -3.97 -18.39 6.77
N PRO A 619 -2.80 -19.06 6.82
CA PRO A 619 -2.72 -20.42 7.34
C PRO A 619 -3.23 -20.52 8.78
N HIS A 620 -4.27 -21.32 8.98
CA HIS A 620 -5.05 -21.39 10.21
C HIS A 620 -5.33 -22.84 10.63
N GLY A 621 -5.50 -23.07 11.93
CA GLY A 621 -5.91 -24.37 12.50
C GLY A 621 -5.19 -24.70 13.80
N PHE A 622 -5.90 -25.28 14.76
CA PHE A 622 -5.36 -25.58 16.08
C PHE A 622 -4.73 -26.97 16.09
N GLU A 623 -3.40 -27.02 15.96
CA GLU A 623 -2.65 -28.28 15.76
C GLU A 623 -1.59 -28.51 16.84
N GLY A 624 -1.66 -27.75 17.94
CA GLY A 624 -0.76 -27.87 19.08
C GLY A 624 0.64 -27.28 18.87
N GLN A 625 0.76 -26.33 17.93
CA GLN A 625 2.00 -25.63 17.59
C GLN A 625 2.22 -24.32 18.39
N GLY A 626 1.39 -24.06 19.39
CA GLY A 626 1.49 -22.86 20.23
C GLY A 626 0.72 -21.64 19.69
N PRO A 627 0.81 -20.51 20.40
CA PRO A 627 -0.09 -19.37 20.19
C PRO A 627 0.13 -18.58 18.89
N GLU A 628 1.33 -18.58 18.33
CA GLU A 628 1.68 -17.83 17.10
C GLU A 628 1.68 -18.69 15.84
N HIS A 629 1.16 -19.93 15.93
CA HIS A 629 1.07 -20.86 14.80
C HIS A 629 -0.28 -21.60 14.78
N SER A 630 -1.34 -20.94 15.25
CA SER A 630 -2.67 -21.56 15.41
C SER A 630 -3.80 -20.70 14.84
N SER A 631 -3.79 -19.39 15.10
CA SER A 631 -4.94 -18.53 14.87
C SER A 631 -4.62 -17.35 13.95
N ALA A 632 -5.27 -17.33 12.80
CA ALA A 632 -5.37 -16.16 11.95
C ALA A 632 -6.32 -15.09 12.51
N ARG A 633 -6.90 -15.32 13.71
CA ARG A 633 -7.85 -14.42 14.38
C ARG A 633 -9.08 -14.11 13.54
N ILE A 634 -9.77 -15.16 13.10
CA ILE A 634 -11.00 -15.09 12.30
C ILE A 634 -11.99 -14.05 12.86
N GLU A 635 -12.11 -14.01 14.19
CA GLU A 635 -12.99 -13.10 14.92
C GLU A 635 -12.76 -11.62 14.58
N ARG A 636 -11.53 -11.22 14.27
CA ARG A 636 -11.18 -9.83 13.94
C ARG A 636 -11.73 -9.44 12.58
N PHE A 637 -11.60 -10.33 11.60
CA PHE A 637 -12.10 -10.11 10.25
C PHE A 637 -13.64 -10.09 10.23
N LEU A 638 -14.28 -11.01 10.96
CA LEU A 638 -15.74 -11.04 11.10
C LEU A 638 -16.30 -9.80 11.81
N THR A 639 -15.57 -9.26 12.80
CA THR A 639 -15.97 -8.02 13.48
C THR A 639 -15.98 -6.81 12.54
N LEU A 640 -15.12 -6.81 11.51
CA LEU A 640 -14.99 -5.73 10.53
C LEU A 640 -15.81 -5.98 9.26
N ALA A 641 -16.57 -7.07 9.21
CA ALA A 641 -17.38 -7.45 8.06
C ALA A 641 -18.73 -6.72 8.09
N ALA A 642 -18.93 -5.79 7.16
CA ALA A 642 -20.16 -5.00 7.01
C ALA A 642 -20.37 -4.57 5.56
N GLN A 643 -21.60 -4.28 5.15
CA GLN A 643 -21.94 -3.73 3.82
C GLN A 643 -21.27 -4.47 2.64
N ASN A 644 -21.16 -5.80 2.74
CA ASN A 644 -20.50 -6.65 1.74
C ASN A 644 -19.08 -6.17 1.34
N ASN A 645 -18.33 -5.59 2.28
CA ASN A 645 -16.99 -5.04 2.06
C ASN A 645 -15.93 -6.07 1.67
N MET A 646 -16.09 -7.33 2.06
CA MET A 646 -15.16 -8.42 1.76
C MET A 646 -15.86 -9.78 1.70
N ARG A 647 -15.12 -10.81 1.30
CA ARG A 647 -15.51 -12.22 1.42
C ARG A 647 -14.62 -12.91 2.45
N ILE A 648 -15.20 -13.63 3.39
CA ILE A 648 -14.47 -14.38 4.43
C ILE A 648 -14.85 -15.85 4.33
N VAL A 649 -13.85 -16.70 4.14
CA VAL A 649 -14.04 -18.14 3.90
C VAL A 649 -13.02 -18.97 4.67
N ASN A 650 -13.41 -20.19 5.04
CA ASN A 650 -12.56 -21.16 5.74
C ASN A 650 -12.76 -22.55 5.09
N PRO A 651 -12.19 -22.74 3.89
CA PRO A 651 -12.50 -23.90 3.05
C PRO A 651 -12.01 -25.22 3.67
N SER A 652 -12.79 -26.29 3.50
CA SER A 652 -12.47 -27.59 4.09
C SER A 652 -11.92 -28.64 3.11
N SER A 653 -11.99 -28.44 1.79
CA SER A 653 -11.56 -29.44 0.79
C SER A 653 -10.88 -28.86 -0.46
N ALA A 654 -10.18 -29.70 -1.21
CA ALA A 654 -9.37 -29.31 -2.37
C ALA A 654 -10.19 -28.73 -3.54
N ASP A 655 -11.40 -29.25 -3.80
CA ASP A 655 -12.32 -28.71 -4.81
C ASP A 655 -12.74 -27.26 -4.49
N GLN A 656 -13.02 -26.98 -3.21
CA GLN A 656 -13.47 -25.68 -2.74
C GLN A 656 -12.44 -24.58 -3.04
N VAL A 657 -11.15 -24.82 -2.78
CA VAL A 657 -10.10 -23.84 -3.05
C VAL A 657 -9.93 -23.59 -4.55
N PHE A 658 -10.09 -24.62 -5.39
CA PHE A 658 -10.01 -24.47 -6.84
C PHE A 658 -11.11 -23.54 -7.38
N HIS A 659 -12.37 -23.83 -7.03
CA HIS A 659 -13.52 -23.04 -7.50
C HIS A 659 -13.47 -21.60 -6.96
N LEU A 660 -13.08 -21.45 -5.69
CA LEU A 660 -12.98 -20.16 -5.02
C LEU A 660 -11.94 -19.25 -5.68
N LEU A 661 -10.72 -19.75 -5.94
CA LEU A 661 -9.64 -18.95 -6.55
C LEU A 661 -9.98 -18.54 -7.99
N ARG A 662 -10.66 -19.41 -8.74
CA ARG A 662 -11.14 -19.10 -10.09
C ARG A 662 -12.21 -18.01 -10.07
N ASN A 663 -13.22 -18.15 -9.21
CA ASN A 663 -14.26 -17.12 -9.04
C ASN A 663 -13.68 -15.76 -8.59
N GLN A 664 -12.62 -15.79 -7.80
CA GLN A 664 -12.02 -14.58 -7.27
C GLN A 664 -11.32 -13.74 -8.35
N ALA A 665 -10.89 -14.33 -9.46
CA ALA A 665 -10.20 -13.63 -10.54
C ALA A 665 -11.06 -12.57 -11.25
N SER A 666 -12.39 -12.76 -11.25
CA SER A 666 -13.36 -11.81 -11.83
C SER A 666 -14.13 -11.01 -10.76
N ALA A 667 -14.12 -11.47 -9.50
CA ALA A 667 -14.74 -10.76 -8.38
C ALA A 667 -14.19 -9.34 -8.21
N LYS A 668 -14.96 -8.47 -7.53
CA LYS A 668 -14.58 -7.07 -7.25
C LYS A 668 -14.47 -6.73 -5.77
N LYS A 669 -14.46 -7.75 -4.91
CA LYS A 669 -14.34 -7.64 -3.44
C LYS A 669 -13.13 -8.43 -2.96
N PRO A 670 -12.42 -7.99 -1.91
CA PRO A 670 -11.31 -8.75 -1.35
C PRO A 670 -11.76 -10.11 -0.80
N LEU A 671 -10.86 -11.08 -0.81
CA LEU A 671 -11.09 -12.42 -0.26
C LEU A 671 -10.11 -12.73 0.86
N VAL A 672 -10.63 -12.93 2.07
CA VAL A 672 -9.89 -13.44 3.22
C VAL A 672 -10.15 -14.94 3.33
N MET A 673 -9.14 -15.74 3.03
CA MET A 673 -9.21 -17.20 3.08
C MET A 673 -8.34 -17.74 4.20
N PHE A 674 -8.96 -18.38 5.19
CA PHE A 674 -8.26 -19.14 6.21
C PHE A 674 -7.76 -20.46 5.60
N SER A 675 -6.52 -20.43 5.12
CA SER A 675 -5.91 -21.56 4.41
C SER A 675 -5.48 -22.64 5.41
N PRO A 676 -5.42 -23.92 5.00
CA PRO A 676 -5.12 -25.00 5.93
C PRO A 676 -3.62 -25.24 6.12
N LYS A 677 -3.31 -26.03 7.16
CA LYS A 677 -1.96 -26.58 7.41
C LYS A 677 -1.97 -28.11 7.31
N SER A 678 -2.65 -28.79 8.24
CA SER A 678 -2.78 -30.26 8.22
C SER A 678 -3.63 -30.79 7.06
N LEU A 679 -4.66 -30.07 6.62
CA LEU A 679 -5.51 -30.53 5.50
C LEU A 679 -4.74 -30.62 4.18
N LEU A 680 -3.58 -29.96 4.06
CA LEU A 680 -2.70 -30.06 2.88
C LEU A 680 -2.24 -31.50 2.59
N ARG A 681 -2.34 -32.41 3.56
CA ARG A 681 -1.94 -33.82 3.44
C ARG A 681 -3.00 -34.81 3.92
N ARG A 682 -4.17 -34.32 4.33
CA ARG A 682 -5.23 -35.16 4.88
C ARG A 682 -6.03 -35.75 3.73
N LYS A 683 -6.14 -37.09 3.66
CA LYS A 683 -6.80 -37.77 2.55
C LYS A 683 -8.27 -37.39 2.40
N GLU A 684 -8.96 -37.19 3.52
CA GLU A 684 -10.37 -36.80 3.55
C GLU A 684 -10.63 -35.40 2.98
N ALA A 685 -9.59 -34.56 2.86
CA ALA A 685 -9.67 -33.24 2.25
C ALA A 685 -9.38 -33.25 0.73
N ASN A 686 -8.98 -34.39 0.17
CA ASN A 686 -8.76 -34.54 -1.28
C ASN A 686 -10.11 -34.61 -2.02
N ALA A 687 -10.11 -34.22 -3.28
CA ALA A 687 -11.31 -34.22 -4.13
C ALA A 687 -11.14 -35.12 -5.37
N LYS A 688 -12.26 -35.57 -5.96
CA LYS A 688 -12.25 -36.37 -7.19
C LYS A 688 -12.20 -35.46 -8.42
N VAL A 689 -11.84 -36.00 -9.58
CA VAL A 689 -11.79 -35.20 -10.82
C VAL A 689 -13.17 -34.64 -11.18
N SER A 690 -14.23 -35.42 -10.95
CA SER A 690 -15.62 -34.99 -11.13
C SER A 690 -15.99 -33.71 -10.36
N ASP A 691 -15.42 -33.49 -9.17
CA ASP A 691 -15.67 -32.27 -8.37
C ASP A 691 -15.12 -30.99 -9.04
N PHE A 692 -14.15 -31.11 -9.96
CA PHE A 692 -13.57 -29.98 -10.72
C PHE A 692 -14.23 -29.76 -12.08
N LEU A 693 -14.82 -30.82 -12.67
CA LEU A 693 -15.50 -30.76 -13.97
C LEU A 693 -16.95 -30.28 -13.84
N ASP A 694 -17.67 -30.80 -12.85
CA ASP A 694 -19.12 -30.56 -12.70
C ASP A 694 -19.47 -29.82 -11.40
N GLY A 695 -18.51 -29.66 -10.48
CA GLY A 695 -18.72 -29.01 -9.19
C GLY A 695 -18.71 -27.48 -9.25
N GLU A 696 -18.94 -26.85 -8.10
CA GLU A 696 -18.87 -25.39 -7.90
C GLU A 696 -18.44 -25.11 -6.45
N PHE A 697 -18.09 -23.86 -6.13
CA PHE A 697 -17.84 -23.47 -4.74
C PHE A 697 -19.14 -23.54 -3.92
N LYS A 698 -19.18 -24.46 -2.95
CA LYS A 698 -20.31 -24.62 -2.04
C LYS A 698 -20.11 -23.71 -0.83
N THR A 699 -21.01 -22.74 -0.63
CA THR A 699 -20.94 -21.85 0.56
C THR A 699 -21.23 -22.59 1.87
N ILE A 700 -22.01 -23.68 1.80
CA ILE A 700 -22.27 -24.60 2.91
C ILE A 700 -22.17 -26.04 2.39
N LYS A 701 -21.51 -26.93 3.14
CA LYS A 701 -21.52 -28.38 2.91
C LYS A 701 -22.44 -29.07 3.91
N ASP A 702 -23.49 -29.72 3.40
CA ASP A 702 -24.42 -30.57 4.16
C ASP A 702 -24.39 -31.98 3.56
N GLU A 703 -23.49 -32.83 4.07
CA GLU A 703 -23.29 -34.20 3.56
C GLU A 703 -24.30 -35.22 4.14
N ASN A 704 -25.25 -34.79 4.98
CA ASN A 704 -26.14 -35.73 5.67
C ASN A 704 -27.47 -35.94 4.91
N THR A 705 -27.72 -37.18 4.50
CA THR A 705 -28.90 -37.58 3.71
C THR A 705 -30.16 -37.82 4.56
N SER A 706 -30.01 -38.04 5.87
CA SER A 706 -31.15 -38.33 6.76
C SER A 706 -31.81 -37.07 7.31
N LYS A 707 -33.12 -36.89 7.03
CA LYS A 707 -33.98 -35.83 7.62
C LYS A 707 -34.36 -36.09 9.09
N ARG A 708 -33.84 -37.16 9.72
CA ARG A 708 -34.21 -37.58 11.10
C ARG A 708 -33.13 -37.30 12.14
N ALA A 709 -32.17 -36.43 11.85
CA ALA A 709 -31.16 -36.04 12.84
C ALA A 709 -31.84 -35.37 14.05
N ARG A 710 -31.42 -35.75 15.26
CA ARG A 710 -31.87 -35.16 16.53
C ARG A 710 -31.00 -33.96 16.93
N GLN A 711 -29.79 -33.87 16.39
CA GLN A 711 -28.88 -32.75 16.59
C GLN A 711 -28.18 -32.38 15.29
N VAL A 712 -27.87 -31.10 15.12
CA VAL A 712 -27.10 -30.55 14.02
C VAL A 712 -25.90 -29.79 14.58
N ILE A 713 -24.71 -30.21 14.17
CA ILE A 713 -23.46 -29.56 14.46
C ILE A 713 -23.11 -28.66 13.28
N PHE A 714 -23.12 -27.35 13.50
CA PHE A 714 -22.48 -26.38 12.64
C PHE A 714 -21.01 -26.23 13.01
N CYS A 715 -20.15 -26.15 12.00
CA CYS A 715 -18.71 -25.94 12.17
C CYS A 715 -18.11 -25.26 10.92
N SER A 716 -16.81 -24.98 10.93
CA SER A 716 -16.10 -24.41 9.79
C SER A 716 -14.64 -24.86 9.75
N GLY A 717 -14.07 -24.99 8.55
CA GLY A 717 -12.67 -25.39 8.35
C GLY A 717 -12.35 -26.81 8.82
N LYS A 718 -11.11 -27.01 9.31
CA LYS A 718 -10.55 -28.36 9.51
C LYS A 718 -11.31 -29.24 10.49
N ILE A 719 -11.97 -28.66 11.49
CA ILE A 719 -12.67 -29.43 12.54
C ILE A 719 -13.82 -30.26 11.96
N TYR A 720 -14.34 -29.88 10.79
CA TYR A 720 -15.31 -30.67 10.04
C TYR A 720 -14.87 -32.12 9.89
N HIS A 721 -13.62 -32.33 9.46
CA HIS A 721 -13.09 -33.68 9.23
C HIS A 721 -12.85 -34.45 10.53
N ASP A 722 -12.51 -33.75 11.62
CA ASP A 722 -12.36 -34.36 12.95
C ASP A 722 -13.71 -34.83 13.50
N LEU A 723 -14.77 -34.03 13.29
CA LEU A 723 -16.14 -34.37 13.67
C LEU A 723 -16.70 -35.51 12.80
N MET A 724 -16.43 -35.52 11.50
CA MET A 724 -16.85 -36.60 10.61
C MET A 724 -16.22 -37.94 11.00
N ALA A 725 -14.93 -37.94 11.34
CA ALA A 725 -14.24 -39.13 11.84
C ALA A 725 -14.84 -39.62 13.17
N GLU A 726 -15.05 -38.73 14.14
CA GLU A 726 -15.66 -39.09 15.43
C GLU A 726 -17.09 -39.64 15.24
N LYS A 727 -17.90 -39.02 14.37
CA LYS A 727 -19.24 -39.51 14.03
C LYS A 727 -19.21 -40.94 13.47
N GLN A 728 -18.26 -41.22 12.59
CA GLN A 728 -18.07 -42.55 11.99
C GLN A 728 -17.65 -43.58 13.04
N ASP A 729 -16.72 -43.23 13.92
CA ASP A 729 -16.23 -44.11 14.99
C ASP A 729 -17.35 -44.43 16.00
N LEU A 730 -18.18 -43.45 16.33
CA LEU A 730 -19.36 -43.63 17.20
C LEU A 730 -20.54 -44.33 16.48
N LYS A 731 -20.46 -44.50 15.16
CA LYS A 731 -21.57 -44.99 14.30
C LYS A 731 -22.85 -44.20 14.53
N ASP A 732 -22.73 -42.89 14.73
CA ASP A 732 -23.84 -42.03 15.09
C ASP A 732 -24.65 -41.60 13.85
N LEU A 733 -25.88 -42.11 13.78
CA LEU A 733 -26.86 -41.78 12.73
C LEU A 733 -27.81 -40.65 13.12
N SER A 734 -27.75 -40.19 14.37
CA SER A 734 -28.64 -39.18 14.94
C SER A 734 -28.13 -37.74 14.81
N THR A 735 -26.88 -37.56 14.37
CA THR A 735 -26.21 -36.25 14.25
C THR A 735 -26.01 -35.85 12.79
N ALA A 736 -26.38 -34.63 12.42
CA ALA A 736 -25.94 -33.99 11.18
C ALA A 736 -24.75 -33.08 11.46
N ILE A 737 -23.81 -33.03 10.51
CA ILE A 737 -22.67 -32.10 10.56
C ILE A 737 -22.77 -31.25 9.30
N VAL A 738 -22.75 -29.94 9.48
CA VAL A 738 -22.88 -28.94 8.43
C VAL A 738 -21.67 -28.01 8.52
N ALA A 739 -20.87 -27.94 7.47
CA ALA A 739 -19.72 -27.03 7.41
C ALA A 739 -20.12 -25.74 6.70
N ILE A 740 -19.93 -24.60 7.36
CA ILE A 740 -20.08 -23.28 6.76
C ILE A 740 -18.72 -22.89 6.17
N GLU A 741 -18.62 -22.89 4.84
CA GLU A 741 -17.40 -22.61 4.09
C GLU A 741 -17.23 -21.11 3.85
N GLN A 742 -18.33 -20.40 3.57
CA GLN A 742 -18.39 -18.94 3.49
C GLN A 742 -18.98 -18.35 4.77
N LEU A 743 -18.11 -17.71 5.56
CA LEU A 743 -18.47 -17.09 6.83
C LEU A 743 -19.08 -15.69 6.63
N TYR A 744 -18.63 -14.97 5.60
CA TYR A 744 -19.18 -13.67 5.22
C TYR A 744 -19.06 -13.41 3.70
N PRO A 745 -20.08 -12.82 3.05
CA PRO A 745 -21.44 -12.64 3.55
C PRO A 745 -22.08 -13.99 3.89
N LEU A 746 -22.83 -14.03 4.97
CA LEU A 746 -23.41 -15.28 5.47
C LEU A 746 -24.52 -15.75 4.50
N PRO A 747 -24.53 -17.01 4.03
CA PRO A 747 -25.54 -17.52 3.10
C PRO A 747 -26.89 -17.79 3.79
N ILE A 748 -27.61 -16.71 4.16
CA ILE A 748 -28.85 -16.74 4.96
C ILE A 748 -29.91 -17.67 4.34
N ASP A 749 -30.14 -17.58 3.03
CA ASP A 749 -31.15 -18.39 2.34
C ASP A 749 -30.84 -19.90 2.41
N GLN A 750 -29.57 -20.29 2.27
CA GLN A 750 -29.16 -21.69 2.37
C GLN A 750 -29.26 -22.18 3.82
N LEU A 751 -28.85 -21.37 4.80
CA LEU A 751 -28.99 -21.69 6.22
C LEU A 751 -30.46 -21.88 6.60
N LYS A 752 -31.37 -21.03 6.11
CA LYS A 752 -32.80 -21.18 6.32
C LYS A 752 -33.30 -22.54 5.84
N GLN A 753 -32.91 -22.97 4.64
CA GLN A 753 -33.29 -24.28 4.10
C GLN A 753 -32.77 -25.44 4.96
N ILE A 754 -31.54 -25.33 5.48
CA ILE A 754 -30.95 -26.34 6.37
C ILE A 754 -31.68 -26.38 7.72
N ILE A 755 -31.97 -25.22 8.31
CA ILE A 755 -32.72 -25.11 9.55
C ILE A 755 -34.13 -25.71 9.39
N GLU A 756 -34.81 -25.41 8.28
CA GLU A 756 -36.12 -26.00 7.96
C GLU A 756 -36.04 -27.52 7.76
N LYS A 757 -34.97 -28.01 7.10
CA LYS A 757 -34.69 -29.45 6.93
C LYS A 757 -34.54 -30.16 8.29
N TYR A 758 -34.00 -29.48 9.31
CA TYR A 758 -33.70 -30.02 10.65
C TYR A 758 -34.49 -29.34 11.78
N LYS A 759 -35.70 -28.85 11.52
CA LYS A 759 -36.50 -28.02 12.45
C LYS A 759 -36.79 -28.59 13.84
N THR A 760 -36.59 -29.90 14.04
CA THR A 760 -36.81 -30.61 15.31
C THR A 760 -35.51 -30.96 16.04
N ALA A 761 -34.36 -30.56 15.50
CA ALA A 761 -33.06 -30.90 16.04
C ALA A 761 -32.53 -29.78 16.96
N ASP A 762 -31.67 -30.17 17.90
CA ASP A 762 -30.87 -29.21 18.67
C ASP A 762 -29.70 -28.70 17.82
N PHE A 763 -29.45 -27.39 17.83
CA PHE A 763 -28.40 -26.77 17.04
C PHE A 763 -27.17 -26.41 17.89
N LYS A 764 -26.01 -26.94 17.50
CA LYS A 764 -24.73 -26.73 18.17
C LYS A 764 -23.75 -26.01 17.23
N TRP A 765 -22.92 -25.14 17.79
CA TRP A 765 -21.74 -24.61 17.12
C TRP A 765 -20.49 -25.22 17.73
N VAL A 766 -19.71 -25.93 16.93
CA VAL A 766 -18.46 -26.56 17.35
C VAL A 766 -17.28 -25.90 16.65
N GLN A 767 -16.30 -25.46 17.44
CA GLN A 767 -15.06 -24.84 16.93
C GLN A 767 -13.85 -25.20 17.80
N GLU A 768 -12.65 -25.08 17.24
CA GLU A 768 -11.40 -25.37 17.96
C GLU A 768 -10.92 -24.16 18.78
N GLU A 769 -11.23 -22.98 18.28
CA GLU A 769 -10.86 -21.69 18.85
C GLU A 769 -11.59 -21.47 20.19
N PRO A 770 -10.95 -20.77 21.15
CA PRO A 770 -11.61 -20.34 22.37
C PRO A 770 -12.89 -19.54 22.10
N ARG A 771 -13.82 -19.50 23.05
CA ARG A 771 -15.14 -18.86 22.91
C ARG A 771 -15.09 -17.39 22.46
N ASN A 772 -14.06 -16.65 22.85
CA ASN A 772 -13.85 -15.25 22.47
C ASN A 772 -13.08 -15.07 21.14
N ALA A 773 -12.82 -16.16 20.42
CA ALA A 773 -12.13 -16.20 19.14
C ALA A 773 -12.92 -17.08 18.16
N GLY A 774 -12.44 -17.19 16.91
CA GLY A 774 -13.14 -17.95 15.88
C GLY A 774 -14.47 -17.31 15.49
N CYS A 775 -15.45 -18.13 15.10
CA CYS A 775 -16.69 -17.61 14.50
C CYS A 775 -17.87 -17.52 15.47
N PHE A 776 -17.79 -18.13 16.67
CA PHE A 776 -18.95 -18.34 17.53
C PHE A 776 -19.74 -17.06 17.83
N MET A 777 -19.07 -15.97 18.21
CA MET A 777 -19.77 -14.73 18.58
C MET A 777 -20.56 -14.15 17.40
N PHE A 778 -19.97 -14.14 16.20
CA PHE A 778 -20.62 -13.69 14.98
C PHE A 778 -21.78 -14.63 14.59
N MET A 779 -21.56 -15.94 14.61
CA MET A 779 -22.59 -16.93 14.28
C MET A 779 -23.75 -16.92 15.27
N GLN A 780 -23.48 -16.75 16.56
CA GLN A 780 -24.51 -16.67 17.59
C GLN A 780 -25.42 -15.46 17.38
N ASP A 781 -24.84 -14.29 17.08
CA ASP A 781 -25.61 -13.09 16.76
C ASP A 781 -26.41 -13.27 15.48
N ALA A 782 -25.78 -13.73 14.40
CA ALA A 782 -26.45 -13.94 13.12
C ALA A 782 -27.61 -14.94 13.22
N PHE A 783 -27.47 -16.04 13.96
CA PHE A 783 -28.54 -17.03 14.12
C PHE A 783 -29.68 -16.55 15.01
N LEU A 784 -29.40 -15.76 16.05
CA LEU A 784 -30.44 -15.13 16.87
C LEU A 784 -31.23 -14.12 16.04
N THR A 785 -30.53 -13.24 15.34
CA THR A 785 -31.13 -12.14 14.57
C THR A 785 -31.95 -12.66 13.38
N ASN A 786 -31.42 -13.63 12.61
CA ASN A 786 -32.07 -14.07 11.37
C ASN A 786 -33.03 -15.25 11.56
N PHE A 787 -32.84 -16.08 12.59
CA PHE A 787 -33.60 -17.33 12.76
C PHE A 787 -34.22 -17.49 14.15
N ASN A 788 -33.95 -16.58 15.11
CA ASN A 788 -34.33 -16.71 16.52
C ASN A 788 -33.87 -18.05 17.13
N ILE A 789 -32.67 -18.50 16.75
CA ILE A 789 -32.07 -19.76 17.23
C ILE A 789 -30.85 -19.44 18.09
N HIS A 790 -30.85 -19.99 19.32
CA HIS A 790 -29.68 -20.00 20.18
C HIS A 790 -28.81 -21.22 19.85
N LEU A 791 -27.53 -21.03 19.57
CA LEU A 791 -26.60 -22.12 19.27
C LEU A 791 -25.96 -22.59 20.57
N GLU A 792 -25.94 -23.90 20.82
CA GLU A 792 -25.15 -24.41 21.94
C GLU A 792 -23.65 -24.37 21.59
N TYR A 793 -22.87 -23.64 22.38
CA TYR A 793 -21.43 -23.54 22.19
C TYR A 793 -20.67 -24.77 22.68
N ILE A 794 -19.90 -25.38 21.78
CA ILE A 794 -18.97 -26.46 22.06
C ILE A 794 -17.57 -26.06 21.62
N GLY A 795 -16.71 -25.77 22.60
CA GLY A 795 -15.33 -25.37 22.37
C GLY A 795 -14.65 -25.04 23.70
N MET A 796 -13.46 -24.46 23.62
CA MET A 796 -12.73 -24.03 24.81
C MET A 796 -13.32 -22.74 25.40
N GLN A 797 -13.33 -22.61 26.73
CA GLN A 797 -13.66 -21.34 27.38
C GLN A 797 -12.70 -20.22 26.93
N SER A 798 -13.15 -18.97 27.04
CA SER A 798 -12.38 -17.81 26.60
C SER A 798 -10.94 -17.78 27.13
N LYS A 799 -10.01 -17.35 26.28
CA LYS A 799 -8.57 -17.27 26.57
C LYS A 799 -8.00 -15.93 26.11
N ALA A 800 -6.97 -15.46 26.81
CA ALA A 800 -6.19 -14.30 26.39
C ALA A 800 -5.20 -14.67 25.25
N SER A 801 -4.52 -15.81 25.40
CA SER A 801 -3.65 -16.39 24.37
C SER A 801 -4.47 -17.14 23.32
N PRO A 802 -4.13 -17.08 22.01
CA PRO A 802 -4.85 -17.81 20.98
C PRO A 802 -4.91 -19.32 21.24
N ALA A 803 -3.79 -19.93 21.60
CA ALA A 803 -3.67 -21.36 21.87
C ALA A 803 -2.76 -21.65 23.07
N VAL A 804 -2.76 -22.91 23.52
CA VAL A 804 -1.84 -23.40 24.55
C VAL A 804 -0.49 -23.77 23.92
N GLY A 805 0.61 -23.49 24.62
CA GLY A 805 1.97 -23.88 24.19
C GLY A 805 2.33 -25.35 24.44
N ASN A 806 1.51 -26.10 25.17
CA ASN A 806 1.78 -27.50 25.51
C ASN A 806 0.93 -28.46 24.67
N LEU A 807 1.60 -29.31 23.87
CA LEU A 807 0.96 -30.26 22.96
C LEU A 807 0.04 -31.27 23.66
N GLN A 808 0.42 -31.77 24.85
CA GLN A 808 -0.41 -32.75 25.57
C GLN A 808 -1.70 -32.10 26.11
N LEU A 809 -1.61 -30.85 26.57
CA LEU A 809 -2.78 -30.07 26.96
C LEU A 809 -3.67 -29.79 25.75
N HIS A 810 -3.10 -29.41 24.61
CA HIS A 810 -3.84 -29.22 23.36
C HIS A 810 -4.61 -30.48 22.97
N LYS A 811 -3.96 -31.66 22.96
CA LYS A 811 -4.64 -32.95 22.67
C LYS A 811 -5.80 -33.23 23.62
N LYS A 812 -5.63 -32.95 24.92
CA LYS A 812 -6.72 -33.08 25.91
C LYS A 812 -7.88 -32.14 25.61
N GLN A 813 -7.59 -30.90 25.22
CA GLN A 813 -8.60 -29.91 24.84
C GLN A 813 -9.35 -30.33 23.58
N HIS A 814 -8.64 -30.72 22.52
CA HIS A 814 -9.25 -31.17 21.27
C HIS A 814 -10.15 -32.40 21.48
N ASN A 815 -9.67 -33.42 22.20
CA ASN A 815 -10.48 -34.60 22.55
C ASN A 815 -11.69 -34.26 23.43
N PHE A 816 -11.58 -33.24 24.30
CA PHE A 816 -12.72 -32.76 25.07
C PHE A 816 -13.79 -32.14 24.17
N ILE A 817 -13.41 -31.34 23.17
CA ILE A 817 -14.32 -30.73 22.20
C ILE A 817 -15.08 -31.82 21.43
N LEU A 818 -14.37 -32.77 20.83
CA LEU A 818 -14.97 -33.85 20.04
C LEU A 818 -15.98 -34.67 20.89
N LYS A 819 -15.56 -35.11 22.08
CA LYS A 819 -16.44 -35.88 22.97
C LYS A 819 -17.66 -35.09 23.44
N LYS A 820 -17.53 -33.77 23.62
CA LYS A 820 -18.64 -32.93 24.05
C LYS A 820 -19.60 -32.66 22.89
N ALA A 821 -19.14 -32.62 21.65
CA ALA A 821 -19.97 -32.36 20.48
C ALA A 821 -21.08 -33.41 20.28
N PHE A 822 -20.81 -34.69 20.61
CA PHE A 822 -21.73 -35.82 20.43
C PHE A 822 -22.50 -36.23 21.70
N LYS A 823 -22.32 -35.51 22.81
CA LYS A 823 -23.17 -35.64 24.01
C LYS A 823 -24.36 -34.72 23.89
#